data_AF-A0A7Y5SHI3-F1
#
_entry.id   AF-A0A7Y5SHI3-F1
#
_cell.length_a   1.000
_cell.length_b   1.000
_cell.length_c   1.000
_cell.angle_alpha   90.00
_cell.angle_beta   90.00
_cell.angle_gamma   90.00
#
_symmetry.space_group_name_H-M   'P 1'
#
loop_
_entity.id
_entity.type
_entity.pdbx_description
1 polymer ?
#
loop_
_entity_poly.entity_id
_entity_poly.type
_entity_poly.pdbx_seq_one_letter_code
_entity_poly.pdbx_strand_id
1 'polypeptide(L)'
;MRAMPLAAVPLVLLSQIMVRPPTRGDELPKLLFLGTELHEARPPRTAPAYVKKDTWHDSMRASLEAAFGPADGRDRAGRDEFRPAIIRLTADGQPVRLEFRVRGLERLYLAALGRPPEDGSAHFLSPRLFDKDGNSIDLELGGTLTEGKADARAARAAELEIGGTKRRGFALSPGEIGFKLDGKYERLEVFVCYSPEKGLPPYAAVDCRPIFALASECREIRQSLWDQVARDFRDRQSQIEMEMERRDGLWNEYTRVGTEASHAYYLARAEQRLDLARKTLEFVERAAPRPDMAAELKALQERIERAAKDPAFSAGRDLFARAVDLRRRILFSHPALDFDRLLVSKRPPPVLSAPGDNYFAMHNGTGPGLVILDDWKSGRPKETVLLEGKLPAGCAMHADVSFDGRRIVFAYADHRPPRDQRQFFLYEIGADGAGLRQITGGDSDTLAGADGRKTVLCEDYDPCYLPDGGFAFISTRNQGGVRCHTGGRYCPTYVLYRCDAQGSNIRQISFNEASEWDPAVMPDGRLLWMRWDYINRPVIPTFGFWTAAPDGTAAAHYFGNYTPNPCRICQPRPIPGSPKIVATAAGHHTIHAGSLILIDRRLAEDGLEAITRLTPEAPFPESEDHSPVSFGSPYPLSEDLFLAEFCPDPYPASMARYPRHNAYGIYLIDTLGGRELIYRDPEVSCFEPMPVRPRPAPPVLPSLASHHETSPKGVFYLQDVYRSTQDIPRGTIRRLRVNELIPQPAQRVPFSSRVNYEVLKRVLGTVPVDENGSAVFEAPSGVPLQFQALDENGMAVMTMRSSVYLQPGEQAGCVGCHERRTCSPVIRPSPTAAQPVLQLEPPAGPHDPGGFSFAKTVQPVLDRYCLDCHGLKETAGKTDLLGTIDAGEENVANSYQQLLPSAAYASLTQDGRLVKIAQYGQETWYSRPGDYFAHGGELAALLLKGHEGVELDPDSRRRIIDWLDLNAPLYGTYSWNKDEWRRPDPQGEQALRSHIRRSFGDALAGQPFAALVNVALPDESRILKAPLARGAGGWGQIEPGGWKSTDEPEYRKMRGLVEAAIQPLPYRDIAGTCGRDEKCACLSCWVRKLHEQRQTRIARNHRS
;
A
#
# COMPACT_ATOMS: atom_id res chain seq x y z
N MET A 1 2.46 15.12 -36.19
CA MET A 1 3.56 14.18 -35.90
C MET A 1 4.89 14.93 -35.83
N ARG A 2 5.30 15.36 -34.63
CA ARG A 2 6.69 15.67 -34.26
C ARG A 2 6.82 15.22 -32.81
N ALA A 3 7.67 14.23 -32.58
CA ALA A 3 7.92 13.66 -31.26
C ALA A 3 8.66 14.69 -30.38
N MET A 4 8.12 14.96 -29.20
CA MET A 4 8.88 15.59 -28.11
C MET A 4 9.53 14.48 -27.27
N PRO A 5 10.80 14.62 -26.87
CA PRO A 5 11.46 13.63 -26.03
C PRO A 5 10.95 13.73 -24.59
N LEU A 6 10.49 12.60 -24.04
CA LEU A 6 10.22 12.43 -22.62
C LEU A 6 11.53 12.59 -21.84
N ALA A 7 11.65 13.67 -21.09
CA ALA A 7 12.73 13.85 -20.12
C ALA A 7 12.54 12.87 -18.96
N ALA A 8 13.59 12.10 -18.67
CA ALA A 8 13.64 11.19 -17.54
C ALA A 8 13.48 11.96 -16.21
N VAL A 9 12.45 11.61 -15.45
CA VAL A 9 12.25 12.05 -14.06
C VAL A 9 13.28 11.32 -13.18
N PRO A 10 14.04 12.00 -12.30
CA PRO A 10 15.02 11.33 -11.45
C PRO A 10 14.34 10.50 -10.36
N LEU A 11 14.88 9.30 -10.14
CA LEU A 11 14.58 8.41 -9.01
C LEU A 11 14.56 9.17 -7.67
N VAL A 12 13.44 9.06 -6.96
CA VAL A 12 13.29 9.48 -5.55
C VAL A 12 14.20 8.62 -4.67
N LEU A 13 15.09 9.27 -3.92
CA LEU A 13 15.93 8.63 -2.91
C LEU A 13 15.04 8.24 -1.70
N LEU A 14 14.70 6.95 -1.60
CA LEU A 14 14.10 6.38 -0.40
C LEU A 14 15.15 6.34 0.71
N SER A 15 14.90 7.05 1.81
CA SER A 15 15.73 6.97 3.01
C SER A 15 15.66 5.56 3.60
N GLN A 16 16.72 4.77 3.40
CA GLN A 16 16.98 3.57 4.17
C GLN A 16 17.22 3.96 5.63
N ILE A 17 16.25 3.67 6.50
CA ILE A 17 16.57 3.44 7.92
C ILE A 17 17.31 2.10 7.93
N MET A 18 18.64 2.13 7.80
CA MET A 18 19.47 0.97 8.05
C MET A 18 19.40 0.63 9.54
N VAL A 19 18.58 -0.35 9.88
CA VAL A 19 18.63 -1.02 11.18
C VAL A 19 19.97 -1.78 11.22
N ARG A 20 20.86 -1.41 12.15
CA ARG A 20 22.09 -2.16 12.44
C ARG A 20 21.73 -3.65 12.68
N PRO A 21 22.53 -4.62 12.20
CA PRO A 21 22.33 -6.01 12.56
C PRO A 21 22.53 -6.17 14.09
N PRO A 22 21.66 -6.91 14.79
CA PRO A 22 21.85 -7.20 16.21
C PRO A 22 23.09 -8.07 16.40
N THR A 23 23.88 -7.77 17.43
CA THR A 23 24.98 -8.62 17.88
C THR A 23 24.44 -9.91 18.51
N ARG A 24 25.14 -11.04 18.29
CA ARG A 24 24.82 -12.36 18.86
C ARG A 24 24.60 -12.27 20.37
N GLY A 25 23.41 -12.62 20.86
CA GLY A 25 23.16 -12.90 22.27
C GLY A 25 21.88 -12.30 22.87
N ASP A 26 21.31 -11.26 22.26
CA ASP A 26 20.10 -10.62 22.79
C ASP A 26 18.84 -11.28 22.21
N GLU A 27 17.86 -11.60 23.07
CA GLU A 27 16.50 -11.92 22.63
C GLU A 27 16.03 -10.81 21.69
N LEU A 28 15.80 -11.15 20.42
CA LEU A 28 15.22 -10.23 19.43
C LEU A 28 13.94 -9.63 20.05
N PRO A 29 13.85 -8.30 20.21
CA PRO A 29 12.61 -7.70 20.67
C PRO A 29 11.51 -8.13 19.70
N LYS A 30 10.37 -8.55 20.24
CA LYS A 30 9.12 -8.65 19.49
C LYS A 30 8.75 -7.23 19.05
N LEU A 31 9.43 -6.70 18.03
CA LEU A 31 9.16 -5.43 17.38
C LEU A 31 7.94 -5.62 16.47
N LEU A 32 6.84 -5.95 17.12
CA LEU A 32 5.54 -5.50 16.70
C LEU A 32 5.63 -3.97 16.74
N PHE A 33 5.59 -3.33 15.58
CA PHE A 33 5.35 -1.89 15.47
C PHE A 33 3.92 -1.60 15.95
N LEU A 34 3.64 -1.87 17.22
CA LEU A 34 2.49 -1.41 17.94
C LEU A 34 2.87 0.00 18.38
N GLY A 35 2.68 1.00 17.52
CA GLY A 35 2.68 2.39 17.97
C GLY A 35 1.57 2.53 19.02
N THR A 36 1.90 2.40 20.31
CA THR A 36 0.95 2.35 21.43
C THR A 36 0.62 3.73 21.95
N GLU A 37 1.57 4.66 21.96
CA GLU A 37 1.42 5.92 22.69
C GLU A 37 0.53 6.96 21.98
N LEU A 38 0.41 6.91 20.65
CA LEU A 38 -0.36 7.90 19.89
C LEU A 38 -1.88 7.62 19.85
N HIS A 39 -2.32 6.40 20.20
CA HIS A 39 -3.69 5.90 19.96
C HIS A 39 -4.76 6.44 20.91
N GLU A 40 -4.37 6.88 22.11
CA GLU A 40 -5.30 7.22 23.20
C GLU A 40 -5.19 8.67 23.67
N ALA A 41 -4.24 9.45 23.13
CA ALA A 41 -4.10 10.86 23.42
C ALA A 41 -5.29 11.64 22.82
N ARG A 42 -6.42 11.58 23.52
CA ARG A 42 -7.53 12.49 23.28
C ARG A 42 -7.04 13.91 23.49
N PRO A 43 -7.51 14.88 22.69
CA PRO A 43 -7.25 16.27 23.02
C PRO A 43 -7.64 16.51 24.48
N PRO A 44 -6.79 17.17 25.29
CA PRO A 44 -7.10 17.41 26.70
C PRO A 44 -8.47 18.06 26.81
N ARG A 45 -9.29 17.59 27.76
CA ARG A 45 -10.68 18.05 27.92
C ARG A 45 -10.80 19.56 28.14
N THR A 46 -9.75 20.18 28.67
CA THR A 46 -9.65 21.62 28.87
C THR A 46 -8.27 22.08 28.44
N ALA A 47 -8.22 23.05 27.54
CA ALA A 47 -6.97 23.66 27.16
C ALA A 47 -6.45 24.58 28.29
N PRO A 48 -5.13 24.61 28.52
CA PRO A 48 -4.55 25.52 29.51
C PRO A 48 -4.86 26.97 29.15
N ALA A 49 -5.23 27.77 30.15
CA ALA A 49 -5.57 29.20 30.03
C ALA A 49 -6.73 29.52 29.06
N TYR A 50 -7.67 28.58 28.88
CA TYR A 50 -8.86 28.82 28.09
C TYR A 50 -9.82 29.82 28.75
N VAL A 51 -10.25 30.83 28.00
CA VAL A 51 -11.21 31.86 28.42
C VAL A 51 -12.35 31.92 27.41
N LYS A 52 -13.52 31.39 27.78
CA LYS A 52 -14.73 31.44 26.95
C LYS A 52 -15.34 32.84 26.92
N LYS A 53 -15.73 33.29 25.72
CA LYS A 53 -16.45 34.54 25.42
C LYS A 53 -17.69 34.25 24.57
N ASP A 54 -18.36 35.30 24.09
CA ASP A 54 -19.59 35.17 23.29
C ASP A 54 -19.32 34.69 21.86
N THR A 55 -18.14 35.00 21.32
CA THR A 55 -17.70 34.56 19.99
C THR A 55 -16.47 33.69 20.08
N TRP A 56 -16.27 32.85 19.06
CA TRP A 56 -15.08 32.00 18.97
C TRP A 56 -13.81 32.84 18.82
N HIS A 57 -13.86 33.95 18.07
CA HIS A 57 -12.76 34.91 17.90
C HIS A 57 -12.31 35.51 19.23
N ASP A 58 -13.27 36.03 20.01
CA ASP A 58 -12.98 36.64 21.32
C ASP A 58 -12.48 35.58 22.31
N SER A 59 -13.01 34.36 22.24
CA SER A 59 -12.56 33.25 23.08
C SER A 59 -11.12 32.87 22.73
N MET A 60 -10.79 32.73 21.45
CA MET A 60 -9.44 32.42 20.99
C MET A 60 -8.48 33.53 21.39
N ARG A 61 -8.82 34.80 21.15
CA ARG A 61 -8.01 35.95 21.57
C ARG A 61 -7.75 35.99 23.07
N ALA A 62 -8.82 35.97 23.88
CA ALA A 62 -8.71 36.04 25.33
C ALA A 62 -7.92 34.84 25.89
N SER A 63 -8.05 33.67 25.29
CA SER A 63 -7.29 32.48 25.70
C SER A 63 -5.82 32.57 25.32
N LEU A 64 -5.48 33.09 24.13
CA LEU A 64 -4.09 33.35 23.74
C LEU A 64 -3.48 34.46 24.62
N GLU A 65 -4.25 35.48 24.96
CA GLU A 65 -3.86 36.52 25.93
C GLU A 65 -3.71 35.97 27.35
N ALA A 66 -4.44 34.93 27.74
CA ALA A 66 -4.25 34.30 29.06
C ALA A 66 -3.06 33.33 29.05
N ALA A 67 -2.90 32.54 27.98
CA ALA A 67 -1.83 31.57 27.82
C ALA A 67 -0.45 32.22 27.62
N PHE A 68 -0.43 33.32 26.85
CA PHE A 68 0.77 34.05 26.46
C PHE A 68 0.72 35.52 26.91
N GLY A 69 -0.13 35.83 27.89
CA GLY A 69 -0.28 37.14 28.54
C GLY A 69 0.98 37.63 29.20
N PRO A 70 1.00 38.83 29.80
CA PRO A 70 2.22 39.36 30.40
C PRO A 70 2.67 38.39 31.50
N ALA A 71 3.70 37.58 31.22
CA ALA A 71 4.28 36.71 32.22
C ALA A 71 4.75 37.57 33.39
N ASP A 72 4.38 37.13 34.59
CA ASP A 72 4.80 37.66 35.87
C ASP A 72 6.28 38.02 35.89
N GLY A 73 6.58 39.31 36.02
CA GLY A 73 7.68 39.87 36.81
C GLY A 73 9.14 39.41 36.58
N ARG A 74 9.44 38.52 35.63
CA ARG A 74 10.78 37.94 35.45
C ARG A 74 11.61 38.52 34.31
N ASP A 75 11.00 39.11 33.29
CA ASP A 75 11.73 39.90 32.29
C ASP A 75 11.40 41.39 32.45
N ARG A 76 12.21 42.10 33.24
CA ARG A 76 12.14 43.57 33.42
C ARG A 76 12.86 44.33 32.30
N ALA A 77 12.82 43.84 31.06
CA ALA A 77 13.19 44.68 29.94
C ALA A 77 12.04 45.68 29.69
N GLY A 78 12.30 46.96 29.91
CA GLY A 78 11.34 48.03 29.65
C GLY A 78 10.76 47.90 28.24
N ARG A 79 9.44 48.03 28.12
CA ARG A 79 8.62 47.79 26.92
C ARG A 79 9.01 48.60 25.66
N ASP A 80 10.10 49.36 25.66
CA ASP A 80 10.47 50.30 24.60
C ASP A 80 11.88 50.11 23.96
N GLU A 81 12.74 49.19 24.42
CA GLU A 81 14.15 49.15 23.95
C GLU A 81 14.55 48.02 22.97
N PHE A 82 13.99 46.79 23.05
CA PHE A 82 14.24 45.72 22.04
C PHE A 82 13.08 45.65 21.04
N ARG A 83 13.37 45.79 19.74
CA ARG A 83 12.38 45.62 18.66
C ARG A 83 12.69 44.37 17.84
N PRO A 84 11.81 43.35 17.82
CA PRO A 84 11.97 42.23 16.92
C PRO A 84 11.89 42.73 15.47
N ALA A 85 12.71 42.14 14.60
CA ALA A 85 12.65 42.40 13.17
C ALA A 85 12.18 41.14 12.45
N ILE A 86 11.11 41.27 11.67
CA ILE A 86 10.74 40.29 10.66
C ILE A 86 11.34 40.76 9.35
N ILE A 87 12.26 39.98 8.80
CA ILE A 87 12.96 40.36 7.57
C ILE A 87 12.60 39.38 6.48
N ARG A 88 11.99 39.91 5.44
CA ARG A 88 11.71 39.16 4.22
C ARG A 88 12.99 39.07 3.41
N LEU A 89 13.52 37.86 3.27
CA LEU A 89 14.71 37.60 2.47
C LEU A 89 14.30 37.24 1.05
N THR A 90 15.00 37.80 0.08
CA THR A 90 14.85 37.49 -1.35
C THR A 90 15.71 36.29 -1.73
N ALA A 91 15.31 35.57 -2.77
CA ALA A 91 15.99 34.37 -3.26
C ALA A 91 17.33 34.66 -3.99
N ASP A 92 17.75 35.91 -4.03
CA ASP A 92 18.99 36.37 -4.68
C ASP A 92 20.26 36.10 -3.83
N GLY A 93 20.08 35.53 -2.63
CA GLY A 93 21.18 35.14 -1.75
C GLY A 93 21.91 36.31 -1.09
N GLN A 94 21.43 37.55 -1.27
CA GLN A 94 22.09 38.73 -0.72
C GLN A 94 21.93 38.76 0.81
N PRO A 95 23.04 38.83 1.56
CA PRO A 95 22.99 38.84 3.02
C PRO A 95 22.66 40.21 3.57
N VAL A 96 21.72 40.24 4.49
CA VAL A 96 21.34 41.42 5.26
C VAL A 96 22.09 41.39 6.59
N ARG A 97 22.90 42.40 6.88
CA ARG A 97 23.51 42.58 8.20
C ARG A 97 22.49 43.18 9.15
N LEU A 98 22.29 42.52 10.28
CA LEU A 98 21.36 42.91 11.32
C LEU A 98 22.11 43.19 12.60
N GLU A 99 21.62 44.20 13.30
CA GLU A 99 22.11 44.58 14.61
C GLU A 99 20.92 44.79 15.54
N PHE A 100 20.95 44.12 16.69
CA PHE A 100 19.87 44.16 17.68
C PHE A 100 20.43 44.57 19.03
N ARG A 101 19.70 45.42 19.77
CA ARG A 101 20.04 45.79 21.14
C ARG A 101 19.43 44.78 22.13
N VAL A 102 20.16 43.73 22.50
CA VAL A 102 19.68 42.59 23.33
C VAL A 102 19.75 42.82 24.84
N ARG A 103 19.90 44.09 25.27
CA ARG A 103 20.07 44.45 26.68
C ARG A 103 18.98 43.87 27.58
N GLY A 104 19.40 43.16 28.63
CA GLY A 104 18.50 42.61 29.64
C GLY A 104 17.69 41.40 29.19
N LEU A 105 17.94 40.86 27.99
CA LEU A 105 17.33 39.60 27.57
C LEU A 105 18.00 38.42 28.29
N GLU A 106 17.20 37.55 28.92
CA GLU A 106 17.69 36.27 29.45
C GLU A 106 17.84 35.21 28.35
N ARG A 107 17.08 35.33 27.27
CA ARG A 107 17.03 34.39 26.13
C ARG A 107 16.86 35.10 24.79
N LEU A 108 17.36 34.45 23.73
CA LEU A 108 17.24 34.88 22.34
C LEU A 108 16.94 33.67 21.46
N TYR A 109 15.96 33.77 20.58
CA TYR A 109 15.69 32.75 19.57
C TYR A 109 15.91 33.31 18.17
N LEU A 110 16.57 32.53 17.31
CA LEU A 110 16.68 32.80 15.88
C LEU A 110 15.81 31.78 15.14
N ALA A 111 14.87 32.27 14.33
CA ALA A 111 13.91 31.42 13.63
C ALA A 111 13.88 31.70 12.13
N ALA A 112 13.68 30.64 11.35
CA ALA A 112 13.31 30.69 9.94
C ALA A 112 11.81 30.38 9.81
N LEU A 113 11.03 31.33 9.26
CA LEU A 113 9.59 31.23 9.09
C LEU A 113 9.22 31.02 7.61
N GLY A 114 8.24 30.15 7.34
CA GLY A 114 7.68 29.92 6.01
C GLY A 114 6.88 28.62 5.92
N ARG A 115 6.07 28.44 4.86
CA ARG A 115 5.64 27.08 4.46
C ARG A 115 6.90 26.35 3.99
N PRO A 116 7.13 25.08 4.36
CA PRO A 116 8.24 24.34 3.79
C PRO A 116 7.96 24.10 2.29
N PRO A 117 8.80 24.55 1.36
CA PRO A 117 9.35 23.64 0.39
C PRO A 117 10.59 23.01 1.04
N GLU A 118 10.77 21.71 0.85
CA GLU A 118 11.88 20.94 1.44
C GLU A 118 13.28 21.34 0.94
N ASP A 119 13.42 22.44 0.17
CA ASP A 119 14.61 22.74 -0.62
C ASP A 119 15.18 24.16 -0.40
N GLY A 120 15.21 24.68 0.83
CA GLY A 120 16.00 25.89 1.12
C GLY A 120 16.09 26.29 2.60
N SER A 121 17.16 26.99 2.96
CA SER A 121 17.48 27.34 4.35
C SER A 121 17.82 28.82 4.53
N ALA A 122 17.46 29.39 5.69
CA ALA A 122 17.95 30.69 6.14
C ALA A 122 19.31 30.50 6.84
N HIS A 123 20.32 31.23 6.40
CA HIS A 123 21.67 31.17 6.96
C HIS A 123 21.89 32.35 7.89
N PHE A 124 22.26 32.06 9.14
CA PHE A 124 22.68 33.01 10.16
C PHE A 124 24.19 32.93 10.28
N LEU A 125 24.88 33.94 9.76
CA LEU A 125 26.32 33.95 9.55
C LEU A 125 26.98 35.02 10.41
N SER A 126 28.11 34.68 11.00
CA SER A 126 28.82 35.49 12.00
C SER A 126 27.91 36.05 13.12
N PRO A 127 26.99 35.27 13.71
CA PRO A 127 26.16 35.77 14.80
C PRO A 127 27.04 36.01 16.05
N ARG A 128 27.10 37.25 16.52
CA ARG A 128 27.98 37.71 17.62
C ARG A 128 27.24 38.54 18.64
N LEU A 129 27.30 38.13 19.89
CA LEU A 129 26.85 38.95 21.01
C LEU A 129 27.98 39.81 21.53
N PHE A 130 27.67 41.01 22.01
CA PHE A 130 28.60 41.95 22.63
C PHE A 130 28.10 42.32 24.02
N ASP A 131 28.96 42.23 25.02
CA ASP A 131 28.70 42.73 26.37
C ASP A 131 28.85 44.27 26.44
N LYS A 132 28.59 44.83 27.61
CA LYS A 132 28.71 46.28 27.88
C LYS A 132 30.13 46.84 27.70
N ASP A 133 31.15 45.98 27.81
CA ASP A 133 32.57 46.33 27.74
C ASP A 133 33.11 46.15 26.31
N GLY A 134 32.25 45.70 25.37
CA GLY A 134 32.57 45.50 23.96
C GLY A 134 33.17 44.15 23.63
N ASN A 135 33.28 43.22 24.59
CA ASN A 135 33.77 41.87 24.33
C ASN A 135 32.69 41.08 23.60
N SER A 136 33.09 40.29 22.59
CA SER A 136 32.16 39.52 21.79
C SER A 136 32.28 38.01 21.99
N ILE A 137 31.17 37.30 21.86
CA ILE A 137 31.10 35.83 21.76
C ILE A 137 30.29 35.42 20.53
N ASP A 138 30.78 34.43 19.79
CA ASP A 138 30.09 33.85 18.65
C ASP A 138 28.94 32.94 19.12
N LEU A 139 27.81 32.96 18.41
CA LEU A 139 26.72 32.01 18.60
C LEU A 139 26.91 30.81 17.67
N GLU A 140 27.20 29.66 18.25
CA GLU A 140 27.46 28.42 17.50
C GLU A 140 26.43 27.33 17.85
N LEU A 141 26.10 26.48 16.87
CA LEU A 141 25.25 25.30 17.09
C LEU A 141 25.91 24.34 18.08
N GLY A 142 25.23 24.08 19.21
CA GLY A 142 25.76 23.22 20.26
C GLY A 142 26.87 23.87 21.10
N GLY A 143 27.08 25.18 20.94
CA GLY A 143 27.97 25.98 21.78
C GLY A 143 27.42 26.19 23.20
N THR A 144 28.23 26.80 24.06
CA THR A 144 27.95 26.96 25.50
C THR A 144 26.70 27.77 25.83
N LEU A 145 26.26 28.65 24.92
CA LEU A 145 25.04 29.44 25.05
C LEU A 145 23.81 28.79 24.41
N THR A 146 23.94 27.67 23.68
CA THR A 146 22.79 27.02 23.03
C THR A 146 21.87 26.38 24.07
N GLU A 147 20.57 26.64 23.98
CA GLU A 147 19.55 26.05 24.85
C GLU A 147 18.82 24.91 24.11
N GLY A 148 18.87 23.68 24.66
CA GLY A 148 18.26 22.48 24.07
C GLY A 148 19.11 21.77 23.00
N LYS A 149 18.60 20.66 22.45
CA LYS A 149 19.19 20.00 21.27
C LYS A 149 18.49 20.54 20.01
N ALA A 150 19.23 21.18 19.12
CA ALA A 150 18.73 21.53 17.80
C ALA A 150 18.44 20.24 17.01
N ASP A 151 17.27 20.14 16.36
CA ASP A 151 16.96 19.03 15.47
C ASP A 151 17.93 19.06 14.28
N ALA A 152 18.68 17.97 14.08
CA ALA A 152 19.70 17.86 13.04
C ALA A 152 19.11 17.95 11.61
N ARG A 153 17.81 17.72 11.42
CA ARG A 153 17.12 17.99 10.13
C ARG A 153 16.72 19.45 9.96
N ALA A 154 16.55 20.20 11.04
CA ALA A 154 16.12 21.60 11.03
C ALA A 154 17.29 22.59 11.05
N ALA A 155 18.45 22.21 11.62
CA ALA A 155 19.60 23.08 11.79
C ALA A 155 20.94 22.37 11.46
N ARG A 156 21.83 23.05 10.72
CA ARG A 156 23.18 22.55 10.41
C ARG A 156 24.22 23.68 10.44
N ALA A 157 25.46 23.36 10.76
CA ALA A 157 26.56 24.33 10.63
C ALA A 157 26.70 24.77 9.18
N ALA A 158 26.99 26.05 8.95
CA ALA A 158 27.10 26.63 7.62
C ALA A 158 28.30 27.56 7.51
N GLU A 159 28.98 27.50 6.37
CA GLU A 159 30.04 28.44 5.98
C GLU A 159 29.71 28.98 4.58
N LEU A 160 29.68 30.30 4.43
CA LEU A 160 29.40 30.97 3.16
C LEU A 160 30.39 32.11 2.92
N GLU A 161 30.77 32.31 1.67
CA GLU A 161 31.60 33.45 1.26
C GLU A 161 30.72 34.61 0.83
N ILE A 162 30.82 35.73 1.53
CA ILE A 162 30.02 36.93 1.32
C ILE A 162 30.97 38.12 1.11
N GLY A 163 30.90 38.75 -0.07
CA GLY A 163 31.74 39.90 -0.40
C GLY A 163 33.24 39.61 -0.25
N GLY A 164 33.69 38.41 -0.63
CA GLY A 164 35.08 37.96 -0.51
C GLY A 164 35.53 37.60 0.92
N THR A 165 34.62 37.57 1.89
CA THR A 165 34.90 37.17 3.27
C THR A 165 34.16 35.89 3.62
N LYS A 166 34.88 34.86 4.08
CA LYS A 166 34.25 33.64 4.60
C LYS A 166 33.61 33.90 5.96
N ARG A 167 32.33 33.56 6.10
CA ARG A 167 31.55 33.71 7.34
C ARG A 167 31.00 32.36 7.75
N ARG A 168 31.19 32.02 9.04
CA ARG A 168 30.68 30.81 9.67
C ARG A 168 29.44 31.10 10.50
N GLY A 169 28.57 30.12 10.63
CA GLY A 169 27.39 30.17 11.48
C GLY A 169 26.56 28.92 11.27
N PHE A 170 25.25 29.08 11.08
CA PHE A 170 24.33 27.96 10.92
C PHE A 170 23.19 28.26 9.95
N ALA A 171 22.68 27.20 9.33
CA ALA A 171 21.54 27.23 8.44
C ALA A 171 20.32 26.60 9.13
N LEU A 172 19.17 27.24 8.98
CA LEU A 172 17.87 26.80 9.48
C LEU A 172 16.89 26.57 8.33
N SER A 173 16.35 25.36 8.26
CA SER A 173 15.06 25.07 7.60
C SER A 173 13.92 25.61 8.49
N PRO A 174 12.64 25.69 8.05
CA PRO A 174 11.56 26.21 8.91
C PRO A 174 11.58 25.63 10.33
N GLY A 175 11.92 26.46 11.32
CA GLY A 175 12.38 26.02 12.64
C GLY A 175 13.10 27.13 13.42
N GLU A 176 13.54 26.83 14.64
CA GLU A 176 14.17 27.79 15.55
C GLU A 176 15.34 27.20 16.36
N ILE A 177 16.28 28.04 16.78
CA ILE A 177 17.33 27.72 17.77
C ILE A 177 17.27 28.75 18.89
N GLY A 178 17.35 28.27 20.14
CA GLY A 178 17.42 29.09 21.34
C GLY A 178 18.84 29.30 21.86
N PHE A 179 19.10 30.50 22.37
CA PHE A 179 20.33 30.89 23.03
C PHE A 179 20.03 31.52 24.39
N LYS A 180 20.75 31.07 25.42
CA LYS A 180 20.69 31.63 26.77
C LYS A 180 21.66 32.79 26.90
N LEU A 181 21.16 33.97 27.24
CA LEU A 181 21.94 35.21 27.29
C LEU A 181 22.29 35.66 28.72
N ASP A 182 21.55 35.17 29.73
CA ASP A 182 21.73 35.51 31.15
C ASP A 182 21.69 37.04 31.46
N GLY A 183 21.15 37.87 30.56
CA GLY A 183 21.08 39.33 30.72
C GLY A 183 22.40 40.09 30.58
N LYS A 184 23.49 39.43 30.17
CA LYS A 184 24.86 40.01 30.19
C LYS A 184 25.25 40.81 28.94
N TYR A 185 24.48 40.68 27.86
CA TYR A 185 24.82 41.23 26.55
C TYR A 185 24.01 42.48 26.23
N GLU A 186 24.63 43.46 25.58
CA GLU A 186 24.00 44.72 25.16
C GLU A 186 23.55 44.66 23.70
N ARG A 187 24.25 43.89 22.85
CA ARG A 187 24.07 43.93 21.40
C ARG A 187 24.33 42.58 20.72
N LEU A 188 23.59 42.27 19.65
CA LEU A 188 23.79 41.14 18.74
C LEU A 188 24.03 41.68 17.33
N GLU A 189 25.07 41.18 16.66
CA GLU A 189 25.25 41.33 15.22
C GLU A 189 25.08 39.98 14.52
N VAL A 190 24.41 39.94 13.37
CA VAL A 190 24.31 38.72 12.56
C VAL A 190 24.10 39.06 11.09
N PHE A 191 24.67 38.28 10.18
CA PHE A 191 24.35 38.34 8.76
C PHE A 191 23.33 37.27 8.42
N VAL A 192 22.29 37.63 7.69
CA VAL A 192 21.22 36.71 7.36
C VAL A 192 20.99 36.68 5.85
N CYS A 193 21.09 35.51 5.23
CA CYS A 193 20.71 35.31 3.82
C CYS A 193 19.86 34.05 3.66
N TYR A 194 19.23 33.92 2.49
CA TYR A 194 18.49 32.73 2.12
C TYR A 194 19.21 32.01 0.98
N SER A 195 19.41 30.69 1.10
CA SER A 195 19.99 29.87 0.03
C SER A 195 18.94 28.88 -0.48
N PRO A 196 18.47 29.00 -1.73
CA PRO A 196 17.65 27.95 -2.35
C PRO A 196 18.51 26.73 -2.70
N GLU A 197 18.04 25.52 -2.39
CA GLU A 197 18.64 24.26 -2.83
C GLU A 197 18.08 23.82 -4.20
N LYS A 198 16.79 24.08 -4.50
CA LYS A 198 16.18 24.02 -5.86
C LYS A 198 14.95 24.94 -5.98
N GLY A 199 14.88 25.74 -7.05
CA GLY A 199 13.75 26.64 -7.34
C GLY A 199 13.75 27.98 -6.57
N LEU A 200 12.91 28.93 -6.99
CA LEU A 200 12.72 30.22 -6.32
C LEU A 200 11.56 30.13 -5.30
N PRO A 201 11.75 30.41 -4.00
CA PRO A 201 10.66 30.41 -3.03
C PRO A 201 9.91 31.75 -2.96
N PRO A 202 8.61 31.75 -2.59
CA PRO A 202 7.78 32.94 -2.61
C PRO A 202 7.96 33.89 -1.40
N TYR A 203 8.22 33.45 -0.15
CA TYR A 203 8.58 34.33 0.99
C TYR A 203 9.23 33.54 2.14
N ALA A 204 10.36 34.01 2.69
CA ALA A 204 10.94 33.55 3.96
C ALA A 204 11.06 34.73 4.92
N ALA A 205 10.60 34.57 6.16
CA ALA A 205 10.70 35.58 7.21
C ALA A 205 11.69 35.10 8.28
N VAL A 206 12.74 35.87 8.55
CA VAL A 206 13.59 35.62 9.72
C VAL A 206 13.09 36.50 10.85
N ASP A 207 12.84 35.85 11.99
CA ASP A 207 12.25 36.49 13.15
C ASP A 207 13.20 36.34 14.33
N CYS A 208 13.68 37.48 14.82
CA CYS A 208 14.49 37.56 16.03
C CYS A 208 13.61 38.12 17.14
N ARG A 209 12.97 37.25 17.92
CA ARG A 209 12.15 37.67 19.07
C ARG A 209 12.75 37.17 20.39
N PRO A 210 12.52 37.88 21.49
CA PRO A 210 12.38 37.22 22.78
C PRO A 210 11.06 36.44 22.71
N ILE A 211 11.15 35.14 22.40
CA ILE A 211 9.99 34.24 22.54
C ILE A 211 9.98 33.76 23.98
N PHE A 212 8.82 33.88 24.62
CA PHE A 212 8.61 33.58 26.03
C PHE A 212 8.45 32.07 26.34
N ALA A 213 8.43 31.23 25.29
CA ALA A 213 8.28 29.76 25.31
C ALA A 213 8.80 29.18 23.97
N LEU A 214 9.07 27.87 23.88
CA LEU A 214 9.45 27.24 22.59
C LEU A 214 8.26 27.28 21.61
N ALA A 215 8.47 27.46 20.31
CA ALA A 215 7.41 27.42 19.30
C ALA A 215 6.66 26.08 19.29
N SER A 216 7.32 24.99 19.67
CA SER A 216 6.68 23.69 19.92
C SER A 216 5.64 23.77 21.04
N GLU A 217 5.98 24.40 22.17
CA GLU A 217 5.06 24.60 23.31
C GLU A 217 3.90 25.53 22.92
N CYS A 218 4.19 26.62 22.20
CA CYS A 218 3.16 27.51 21.67
C CYS A 218 2.20 26.79 20.71
N ARG A 219 2.72 25.90 19.86
CA ARG A 219 1.92 25.10 18.92
C ARG A 219 1.02 24.11 19.64
N GLU A 220 1.52 23.42 20.67
CA GLU A 220 0.73 22.47 21.48
C GLU A 220 -0.41 23.16 22.23
N ILE A 221 -0.13 24.30 22.88
CA ILE A 221 -1.15 25.10 23.57
C ILE A 221 -2.19 25.60 22.57
N ARG A 222 -1.77 26.15 21.42
CA ARG A 222 -2.69 26.63 20.37
C ARG A 222 -3.55 25.52 19.79
N GLN A 223 -2.97 24.35 19.57
CA GLN A 223 -3.71 23.19 19.10
C GLN A 223 -4.80 22.81 20.12
N SER A 224 -4.45 22.78 21.41
CA SER A 224 -5.42 22.53 22.49
C SER A 224 -6.52 23.59 22.53
N LEU A 225 -6.17 24.87 22.35
CA LEU A 225 -7.15 25.97 22.28
C LEU A 225 -8.09 25.83 21.08
N TRP A 226 -7.57 25.49 19.90
CA TRP A 226 -8.39 25.22 18.72
C TRP A 226 -9.41 24.10 18.96
N ASP A 227 -8.97 23.00 19.57
CA ASP A 227 -9.86 21.88 19.90
C ASP A 227 -10.92 22.29 20.94
N GLN A 228 -10.55 23.13 21.92
CA GLN A 228 -11.49 23.65 22.91
C GLN A 228 -12.52 24.64 22.34
N VAL A 229 -12.08 25.57 21.49
CA VAL A 229 -12.98 26.52 20.82
C VAL A 229 -13.93 25.76 19.88
N ALA A 230 -13.43 24.76 19.14
CA ALA A 230 -14.27 23.91 18.29
C ALA A 230 -15.35 23.15 19.09
N ARG A 231 -15.05 22.74 20.32
CA ARG A 231 -16.03 22.12 21.23
C ARG A 231 -17.14 23.08 21.66
N ASP A 232 -16.80 24.33 21.96
CA ASP A 232 -17.73 25.33 22.49
C ASP A 232 -18.57 26.00 21.39
N PHE A 233 -18.02 26.14 20.18
CA PHE A 233 -18.64 26.83 19.03
C PHE A 233 -18.91 25.84 17.89
N ARG A 234 -19.87 24.96 18.12
CA ARG A 234 -20.24 23.86 17.19
C ARG A 234 -21.14 24.28 16.03
N ASP A 235 -21.59 25.53 15.99
CA ASP A 235 -22.42 25.97 14.87
C ASP A 235 -21.62 25.96 13.56
N ARG A 236 -22.32 25.67 12.46
CA ARG A 236 -21.72 25.52 11.13
C ARG A 236 -20.90 26.75 10.72
N GLN A 237 -21.38 27.96 11.01
CA GLN A 237 -20.71 29.18 10.56
C GLN A 237 -19.36 29.33 11.26
N SER A 238 -19.31 29.16 12.59
CA SER A 238 -18.07 29.17 13.35
C SER A 238 -17.07 28.12 12.83
N GLN A 239 -17.52 26.89 12.54
CA GLN A 239 -16.63 25.83 12.03
C GLN A 239 -16.02 26.18 10.66
N ILE A 240 -16.82 26.74 9.74
CA ILE A 240 -16.35 27.20 8.42
C ILE A 240 -15.32 28.32 8.58
N GLU A 241 -15.59 29.29 9.44
CA GLU A 241 -14.68 30.41 9.70
C GLU A 241 -13.37 29.93 10.32
N MET A 242 -13.43 29.09 11.36
CA MET A 242 -12.25 28.55 12.02
C MET A 242 -11.36 27.75 11.05
N GLU A 243 -11.95 26.87 10.23
CA GLU A 243 -11.20 26.10 9.23
C GLU A 243 -10.54 27.03 8.20
N MET A 244 -11.30 27.99 7.66
CA MET A 244 -10.85 28.92 6.65
C MET A 244 -9.71 29.81 7.18
N GLU A 245 -9.89 30.42 8.35
CA GLU A 245 -8.88 31.29 8.97
C GLU A 245 -7.62 30.52 9.33
N ARG A 246 -7.76 29.30 9.90
CA ARG A 246 -6.63 28.43 10.22
C ARG A 246 -5.84 28.05 8.98
N ARG A 247 -6.51 27.63 7.90
CA ARG A 247 -5.88 27.24 6.63
C ARG A 247 -5.11 28.40 5.98
N ASP A 248 -5.66 29.60 6.08
CA ASP A 248 -5.06 30.81 5.53
C ASP A 248 -3.95 31.38 6.44
N GLY A 249 -3.62 30.69 7.54
CA GLY A 249 -2.52 31.02 8.43
C GLY A 249 -2.81 32.14 9.42
N LEU A 250 -4.08 32.48 9.62
CA LEU A 250 -4.51 33.36 10.71
C LEU A 250 -4.41 32.60 12.04
N TRP A 251 -4.19 33.32 13.14
CA TRP A 251 -3.98 32.75 14.48
C TRP A 251 -2.74 31.84 14.64
N ASN A 252 -1.79 31.89 13.70
CA ASN A 252 -0.58 31.06 13.71
C ASN A 252 0.29 31.25 14.98
N GLU A 253 1.16 30.27 15.24
CA GLU A 253 2.06 30.24 16.41
C GLU A 253 3.03 31.42 16.49
N TYR A 254 3.24 32.11 15.37
CA TYR A 254 4.17 33.22 15.24
C TYR A 254 3.57 34.57 15.59
N THR A 255 2.34 34.64 16.10
CA THR A 255 1.73 35.89 16.59
C THR A 255 1.18 35.70 18.00
N ARG A 256 1.66 36.50 18.96
CA ARG A 256 1.38 36.33 20.40
C ARG A 256 -0.11 36.10 20.71
N VAL A 257 -0.99 36.91 20.12
CA VAL A 257 -2.45 36.86 20.33
C VAL A 257 -3.22 36.43 19.08
N GLY A 258 -2.53 35.93 18.04
CA GLY A 258 -3.13 35.73 16.73
C GLY A 258 -3.30 37.03 15.94
N THR A 259 -3.75 36.92 14.70
CA THR A 259 -4.26 38.05 13.91
C THR A 259 -5.63 37.63 13.40
N GLU A 260 -6.69 38.32 13.85
CA GLU A 260 -8.04 38.08 13.35
C GLU A 260 -8.15 38.48 11.89
N ALA A 261 -9.00 37.78 11.14
CA ALA A 261 -9.39 38.18 9.80
C ALA A 261 -9.94 39.61 9.74
N SER A 262 -9.44 40.41 8.79
CA SER A 262 -9.96 41.76 8.58
C SER A 262 -11.33 41.75 7.91
N HIS A 263 -12.05 42.88 8.00
CA HIS A 263 -13.27 43.09 7.22
C HIS A 263 -13.04 42.84 5.71
N ALA A 264 -11.94 43.37 5.17
CA ALA A 264 -11.60 43.20 3.75
C ALA A 264 -11.35 41.74 3.38
N TYR A 265 -10.75 40.95 4.28
CA TYR A 265 -10.60 39.52 4.11
C TYR A 265 -11.96 38.83 3.97
N TYR A 266 -12.90 39.10 4.89
CA TYR A 266 -14.24 38.51 4.83
C TYR A 266 -15.04 38.96 3.59
N LEU A 267 -14.90 40.22 3.18
CA LEU A 267 -15.57 40.73 2.00
C LEU A 267 -15.09 40.03 0.72
N ALA A 268 -13.77 39.84 0.56
CA ALA A 268 -13.21 39.09 -0.55
C ALA A 268 -13.68 37.63 -0.57
N ARG A 269 -13.84 37.01 0.61
CA ARG A 269 -14.41 35.66 0.74
C ARG A 269 -15.92 35.63 0.44
N ALA A 270 -16.66 36.69 0.78
CA ALA A 270 -18.07 36.82 0.44
C ALA A 270 -18.28 36.86 -1.08
N GLU A 271 -17.46 37.63 -1.82
CA GLU A 271 -17.48 37.68 -3.28
C GLU A 271 -17.23 36.30 -3.91
N GLN A 272 -16.21 35.57 -3.42
CA GLN A 272 -15.90 34.22 -3.90
C GLN A 272 -17.05 33.24 -3.63
N ARG A 273 -17.70 33.33 -2.46
CA ARG A 273 -18.85 32.48 -2.11
C ARG A 273 -20.09 32.84 -2.92
N LEU A 274 -20.31 34.11 -3.22
CA LEU A 274 -21.40 34.57 -4.07
C LEU A 274 -21.24 34.07 -5.51
N ASP A 275 -20.02 34.13 -6.07
CA ASP A 275 -19.73 33.58 -7.40
C ASP A 275 -20.05 32.09 -7.47
N LEU A 276 -19.64 31.34 -6.45
CA LEU A 276 -19.94 29.92 -6.34
C LEU A 276 -21.45 29.67 -6.15
N ALA A 277 -22.15 30.52 -5.39
CA ALA A 277 -23.61 30.44 -5.20
C ALA A 277 -24.35 30.64 -6.53
N ARG A 278 -23.90 31.58 -7.37
CA ARG A 278 -24.43 31.79 -8.72
C ARG A 278 -24.27 30.56 -9.61
N LYS A 279 -23.06 29.99 -9.66
CA LYS A 279 -22.82 28.73 -10.39
C LYS A 279 -23.66 27.58 -9.86
N THR A 280 -23.86 27.53 -8.55
CA THR A 280 -24.69 26.51 -7.90
C THR A 280 -26.16 26.71 -8.25
N LEU A 281 -26.65 27.95 -8.33
CA LEU A 281 -28.00 28.27 -8.78
C LEU A 281 -28.22 27.83 -10.23
N GLU A 282 -27.32 28.23 -11.13
CA GLU A 282 -27.36 27.81 -12.55
C GLU A 282 -27.36 26.26 -12.68
N PHE A 283 -26.62 25.56 -11.81
CA PHE A 283 -26.62 24.10 -11.76
C PHE A 283 -27.95 23.52 -11.28
N VAL A 284 -28.49 23.99 -10.15
CA VAL A 284 -29.76 23.50 -9.60
C VAL A 284 -30.95 23.82 -10.50
N GLU A 285 -30.92 24.96 -11.19
CA GLU A 285 -31.97 25.38 -12.12
C GLU A 285 -32.08 24.50 -13.38
N ARG A 286 -31.05 23.69 -13.68
CA ARG A 286 -31.16 22.63 -14.70
C ARG A 286 -32.20 21.57 -14.33
N ALA A 287 -32.44 21.36 -13.03
CA ALA A 287 -33.46 20.44 -12.54
C ALA A 287 -34.80 21.14 -12.33
N ALA A 288 -34.82 22.31 -11.66
CA ALA A 288 -36.04 23.08 -11.45
C ALA A 288 -35.75 24.56 -11.10
N PRO A 289 -36.57 25.53 -11.57
CA PRO A 289 -36.37 26.96 -11.29
C PRO A 289 -36.35 27.32 -9.80
N ARG A 290 -35.59 28.37 -9.42
CA ARG A 290 -35.49 28.87 -8.03
C ARG A 290 -35.60 30.41 -7.97
N PRO A 291 -36.73 31.01 -8.40
CA PRO A 291 -36.86 32.46 -8.60
C PRO A 291 -36.60 33.28 -7.33
N ASP A 292 -37.04 32.81 -6.17
CA ASP A 292 -36.84 33.52 -4.90
C ASP A 292 -35.35 33.60 -4.52
N MET A 293 -34.63 32.49 -4.71
CA MET A 293 -33.19 32.43 -4.44
C MET A 293 -32.38 33.22 -5.48
N ALA A 294 -32.84 33.28 -6.72
CA ALA A 294 -32.25 34.12 -7.77
C ALA A 294 -32.38 35.61 -7.43
N ALA A 295 -33.55 36.04 -6.94
CA ALA A 295 -33.77 37.41 -6.48
C ALA A 295 -32.90 37.75 -5.25
N GLU A 296 -32.79 36.82 -4.30
CA GLU A 296 -31.94 36.98 -3.11
C GLU A 296 -30.45 37.07 -3.47
N LEU A 297 -29.97 36.25 -4.41
CA LEU A 297 -28.60 36.28 -4.92
C LEU A 297 -28.26 37.65 -5.51
N LYS A 298 -29.15 38.20 -6.33
CA LYS A 298 -28.99 39.54 -6.91
C LYS A 298 -28.94 40.62 -5.81
N ALA A 299 -29.84 40.56 -4.84
CA ALA A 299 -29.86 41.53 -3.74
C ALA A 299 -28.58 41.46 -2.89
N LEU A 300 -28.04 40.26 -2.65
CA LEU A 300 -26.79 40.07 -1.93
C LEU A 300 -25.59 40.58 -2.73
N GLN A 301 -25.57 40.37 -4.05
CA GLN A 301 -24.57 40.93 -4.96
C GLN A 301 -24.49 42.46 -4.83
N GLU A 302 -25.62 43.14 -4.95
CA GLU A 302 -25.70 44.61 -4.83
C GLU A 302 -25.24 45.12 -3.45
N ARG A 303 -25.38 44.32 -2.38
CA ARG A 303 -24.89 44.66 -1.04
C ARG A 303 -23.37 44.50 -0.92
N ILE A 304 -22.81 43.43 -1.48
CA ILE A 304 -21.37 43.19 -1.51
C ILE A 304 -20.66 44.27 -2.34
N GLU A 305 -21.19 44.60 -3.52
CA GLU A 305 -20.66 45.68 -4.37
C GLU A 305 -20.69 47.06 -3.71
N ARG A 306 -21.70 47.33 -2.86
CA ARG A 306 -21.76 48.55 -2.05
C ARG A 306 -20.71 48.55 -0.93
N ALA A 307 -20.58 47.44 -0.21
CA ALA A 307 -19.58 47.28 0.85
C ALA A 307 -18.15 47.46 0.33
N ALA A 308 -17.86 47.00 -0.89
CA ALA A 308 -16.54 47.17 -1.52
C ALA A 308 -16.19 48.64 -1.83
N LYS A 309 -17.20 49.52 -1.98
CA LYS A 309 -17.02 50.94 -2.33
C LYS A 309 -16.95 51.86 -1.10
N ASP A 310 -17.36 51.38 0.07
CA ASP A 310 -17.42 52.19 1.29
C ASP A 310 -16.65 51.51 2.45
N PRO A 311 -15.40 51.93 2.73
CA PRO A 311 -14.60 51.40 3.82
C PRO A 311 -15.21 51.58 5.22
N ALA A 312 -16.19 52.48 5.39
CA ALA A 312 -16.91 52.65 6.65
C ALA A 312 -17.96 51.55 6.88
N PHE A 313 -18.30 50.77 5.86
CA PHE A 313 -19.31 49.71 5.92
C PHE A 313 -18.73 48.42 6.51
N SER A 314 -18.76 48.24 7.84
CA SER A 314 -18.09 47.12 8.53
C SER A 314 -18.83 45.76 8.54
N ALA A 315 -19.61 45.40 7.50
CA ALA A 315 -20.43 44.18 7.48
C ALA A 315 -19.86 42.92 6.77
N GLY A 316 -18.55 42.82 6.52
CA GLY A 316 -17.94 41.83 5.61
C GLY A 316 -18.16 40.38 6.07
N ARG A 317 -18.06 40.14 7.38
CA ARG A 317 -18.33 38.82 7.99
C ARG A 317 -19.81 38.42 7.88
N ASP A 318 -20.74 39.36 8.08
CA ASP A 318 -22.18 39.13 7.87
C ASP A 318 -22.49 38.81 6.40
N LEU A 319 -21.89 39.55 5.46
CA LEU A 319 -22.06 39.29 4.03
C LEU A 319 -21.49 37.92 3.63
N PHE A 320 -20.35 37.53 4.19
CA PHE A 320 -19.78 36.19 4.00
C PHE A 320 -20.74 35.11 4.53
N ALA A 321 -21.24 35.25 5.75
CA ALA A 321 -22.19 34.31 6.34
C ALA A 321 -23.47 34.17 5.50
N ARG A 322 -24.02 35.29 5.01
CA ARG A 322 -25.19 35.29 4.11
C ARG A 322 -24.92 34.59 2.77
N ALA A 323 -23.74 34.81 2.18
CA ALA A 323 -23.36 34.14 0.94
C ALA A 323 -23.21 32.62 1.13
N VAL A 324 -22.62 32.22 2.25
CA VAL A 324 -22.45 30.81 2.67
C VAL A 324 -23.80 30.13 2.94
N ASP A 325 -24.75 30.83 3.57
CA ASP A 325 -26.10 30.31 3.83
C ASP A 325 -26.94 30.21 2.55
N LEU A 326 -27.00 31.28 1.74
CA LEU A 326 -27.76 31.31 0.49
C LEU A 326 -27.32 30.18 -0.44
N ARG A 327 -26.01 29.97 -0.59
CA ARG A 327 -25.48 28.86 -1.38
C ARG A 327 -25.99 27.51 -0.86
N ARG A 328 -25.95 27.27 0.45
CA ARG A 328 -26.41 26.00 1.04
C ARG A 328 -27.88 25.78 0.74
N ARG A 329 -28.74 26.80 0.90
CA ARG A 329 -30.16 26.71 0.58
C ARG A 329 -30.41 26.38 -0.88
N ILE A 330 -29.68 27.01 -1.80
CA ILE A 330 -29.72 26.69 -3.23
C ILE A 330 -29.33 25.23 -3.45
N LEU A 331 -28.15 24.83 -2.96
CA LEU A 331 -27.62 23.49 -3.14
C LEU A 331 -28.58 22.41 -2.61
N PHE A 332 -29.12 22.61 -1.40
CA PHE A 332 -29.99 21.65 -0.72
C PHE A 332 -31.39 21.53 -1.33
N SER A 333 -31.75 22.47 -2.20
CA SER A 333 -32.96 22.37 -3.01
C SER A 333 -32.80 21.44 -4.22
N HIS A 334 -31.60 20.88 -4.45
CA HIS A 334 -31.35 19.93 -5.53
C HIS A 334 -32.02 18.57 -5.23
N PRO A 335 -32.79 17.98 -6.18
CA PRO A 335 -33.55 16.74 -5.94
C PRO A 335 -32.71 15.52 -5.52
N ALA A 336 -31.44 15.44 -5.93
CA ALA A 336 -30.56 14.34 -5.52
C ALA A 336 -30.34 14.26 -4.00
N LEU A 337 -30.56 15.38 -3.29
CA LEU A 337 -30.42 15.51 -1.84
C LEU A 337 -31.75 15.25 -1.11
N ASP A 338 -32.80 14.80 -1.79
CA ASP A 338 -34.11 14.53 -1.18
C ASP A 338 -34.10 13.24 -0.33
N PHE A 339 -33.55 13.35 0.88
CA PHE A 339 -33.55 12.34 1.93
C PHE A 339 -33.17 12.97 3.27
N ASP A 340 -33.63 12.36 4.37
CA ASP A 340 -33.60 12.99 5.69
C ASP A 340 -32.59 12.39 6.67
N ARG A 341 -31.94 11.27 6.29
CA ARG A 341 -31.03 10.53 7.17
C ARG A 341 -29.71 10.19 6.51
N LEU A 342 -28.62 10.41 7.22
CA LEU A 342 -27.27 10.00 6.87
C LEU A 342 -26.72 9.02 7.90
N LEU A 343 -26.10 7.94 7.46
CA LEU A 343 -25.22 7.11 8.26
C LEU A 343 -23.81 7.69 8.18
N VAL A 344 -23.12 7.78 9.33
CA VAL A 344 -21.71 8.14 9.43
C VAL A 344 -21.01 7.19 10.41
N SER A 345 -19.72 6.93 10.17
CA SER A 345 -18.87 6.20 11.12
C SER A 345 -18.03 7.17 11.95
N LYS A 346 -18.11 7.09 13.28
CA LYS A 346 -17.35 7.93 14.21
C LYS A 346 -16.29 7.10 14.92
N ARG A 347 -15.02 7.33 14.57
CA ARG A 347 -13.84 6.64 15.09
C ARG A 347 -12.58 7.50 14.88
N PRO A 348 -11.47 7.27 15.57
CA PRO A 348 -10.20 7.88 15.19
C PRO A 348 -9.68 7.32 13.84
N PRO A 349 -8.82 8.06 13.12
CA PRO A 349 -8.06 7.52 12.00
C PRO A 349 -7.21 6.30 12.40
N PRO A 350 -6.90 5.37 11.48
CA PRO A 350 -6.01 4.25 11.76
C PRO A 350 -4.58 4.74 12.04
N VAL A 351 -3.83 3.97 12.83
CA VAL A 351 -2.50 4.38 13.37
C VAL A 351 -1.32 3.86 12.58
N LEU A 352 -1.52 2.97 11.62
CA LEU A 352 -0.53 2.79 10.57
C LEU A 352 -1.09 3.43 9.31
N SER A 353 -0.17 3.90 8.46
CA SER A 353 -0.47 4.55 7.19
C SER A 353 0.08 3.64 6.09
N ALA A 354 -0.53 2.47 5.89
CA ALA A 354 -0.18 1.54 4.81
C ALA A 354 -1.39 0.65 4.50
N PRO A 355 -1.75 0.40 3.22
CA PRO A 355 -3.01 -0.24 2.83
C PRO A 355 -3.17 -1.61 3.47
N GLY A 356 -2.05 -2.35 3.60
CA GLY A 356 -2.01 -3.66 4.25
C GLY A 356 -2.51 -3.62 5.69
N ASP A 357 -2.12 -2.61 6.46
CA ASP A 357 -2.27 -2.57 7.91
C ASP A 357 -3.50 -1.79 8.38
N ASN A 358 -3.98 -0.82 7.58
CA ASN A 358 -5.09 0.05 7.94
C ASN A 358 -6.37 -0.73 8.30
N TYR A 359 -6.52 -1.93 7.75
CA TYR A 359 -7.73 -2.76 7.82
C TYR A 359 -7.67 -3.80 8.95
N PHE A 360 -6.53 -3.96 9.64
CA PHE A 360 -6.47 -4.86 10.79
C PHE A 360 -7.03 -4.22 12.04
N ALA A 361 -7.79 -4.99 12.80
CA ALA A 361 -8.39 -4.53 14.05
C ALA A 361 -7.36 -4.02 15.06
N MET A 362 -6.15 -4.60 15.04
CA MET A 362 -5.06 -4.17 15.91
C MET A 362 -4.54 -2.75 15.62
N HIS A 363 -4.83 -2.15 14.47
CA HIS A 363 -4.38 -0.80 14.10
C HIS A 363 -5.48 0.28 14.21
N ASN A 364 -6.65 -0.09 14.71
CA ASN A 364 -7.82 0.78 14.82
C ASN A 364 -8.17 1.09 16.29
N GLY A 365 -8.64 2.32 16.53
CA GLY A 365 -8.99 2.84 17.86
C GLY A 365 -10.49 2.76 18.17
N THR A 366 -10.89 2.96 19.43
CA THR A 366 -12.30 2.91 19.82
C THR A 366 -13.05 4.20 19.42
N GLY A 367 -14.34 4.07 19.11
CA GLY A 367 -15.21 5.21 18.83
C GLY A 367 -16.70 4.86 19.00
N PRO A 368 -17.61 5.85 18.90
CA PRO A 368 -19.05 5.60 18.92
C PRO A 368 -19.51 4.60 17.84
N GLY A 369 -18.76 4.47 16.74
CA GLY A 369 -19.07 3.55 15.65
C GLY A 369 -20.15 4.13 14.74
N LEU A 370 -21.24 3.39 14.53
CA LEU A 370 -22.30 3.76 13.59
C LEU A 370 -23.26 4.80 14.19
N VAL A 371 -23.41 5.94 13.53
CA VAL A 371 -24.29 7.03 13.95
C VAL A 371 -25.21 7.46 12.81
N ILE A 372 -26.50 7.56 13.11
CA ILE A 372 -27.48 8.18 12.22
C ILE A 372 -27.56 9.67 12.54
N LEU A 373 -27.44 10.49 11.51
CA LEU A 373 -27.73 11.91 11.53
C LEU A 373 -29.13 12.12 10.95
N ASP A 374 -30.11 12.32 11.82
CA ASP A 374 -31.46 12.75 11.44
C ASP A 374 -31.48 14.26 11.20
N ASP A 375 -32.28 14.70 10.24
CA ASP A 375 -32.36 16.12 9.82
C ASP A 375 -30.96 16.71 9.54
N TRP A 376 -30.16 15.94 8.79
CA TRP A 376 -28.75 16.25 8.52
C TRP A 376 -28.54 17.56 7.75
N LYS A 377 -29.59 18.08 7.12
CA LYS A 377 -29.56 19.36 6.41
C LYS A 377 -29.59 20.55 7.36
N SER A 378 -30.06 20.37 8.59
CA SER A 378 -30.07 21.42 9.61
C SER A 378 -28.65 21.85 10.01
N GLY A 379 -28.54 22.97 10.74
CA GLY A 379 -27.26 23.43 11.29
C GLY A 379 -26.77 22.61 12.49
N ARG A 380 -27.61 21.71 13.03
CA ARG A 380 -27.32 20.84 14.18
C ARG A 380 -28.08 19.50 14.02
N PRO A 381 -27.56 18.58 13.19
CA PRO A 381 -28.16 17.26 13.01
C PRO A 381 -28.36 16.55 14.35
N LYS A 382 -29.44 15.78 14.46
CA LYS A 382 -29.67 14.94 15.64
C LYS A 382 -28.93 13.62 15.46
N GLU A 383 -28.09 13.28 16.44
CA GLU A 383 -27.32 12.04 16.43
C GLU A 383 -28.06 10.91 17.13
N THR A 384 -28.07 9.73 16.52
CA THR A 384 -28.49 8.47 17.13
C THR A 384 -27.35 7.45 17.00
N VAL A 385 -26.72 7.08 18.12
CA VAL A 385 -25.62 6.10 18.14
C VAL A 385 -26.19 4.68 18.15
N LEU A 386 -26.01 3.95 17.05
CA LEU A 386 -26.70 2.66 16.87
C LEU A 386 -26.18 1.55 17.77
N LEU A 387 -24.90 1.60 18.17
CA LEU A 387 -24.24 0.54 18.95
C LEU A 387 -24.23 0.81 20.46
N GLU A 388 -24.78 1.93 20.92
CA GLU A 388 -24.79 2.31 22.32
C GLU A 388 -25.47 1.23 23.19
N GLY A 389 -24.74 0.75 24.21
CA GLY A 389 -25.21 -0.27 25.13
C GLY A 389 -25.38 -1.69 24.55
N LYS A 390 -25.01 -1.93 23.28
CA LYS A 390 -25.24 -3.22 22.60
C LYS A 390 -23.99 -4.07 22.40
N LEU A 391 -22.82 -3.43 22.29
CA LEU A 391 -21.52 -4.09 22.13
C LEU A 391 -20.51 -3.55 23.16
N PRO A 392 -19.50 -4.36 23.57
CA PRO A 392 -18.39 -3.88 24.39
C PRO A 392 -17.61 -2.78 23.68
N ALA A 393 -16.75 -2.01 24.35
CA ALA A 393 -15.91 -1.01 23.67
C ALA A 393 -15.09 -1.63 22.52
N GLY A 394 -15.09 -0.96 21.37
CA GLY A 394 -14.50 -1.49 20.15
C GLY A 394 -14.48 -0.49 18.99
N CYS A 395 -14.21 -0.99 17.79
CA CYS A 395 -14.19 -0.23 16.56
C CYS A 395 -15.23 -0.80 15.58
N ALA A 396 -16.06 0.07 15.00
CA ALA A 396 -16.95 -0.27 13.89
C ALA A 396 -16.50 0.46 12.63
N MET A 397 -16.44 -0.22 11.49
CA MET A 397 -16.04 0.35 10.20
C MET A 397 -16.65 -0.39 9.01
N HIS A 398 -16.56 0.23 7.84
CA HIS A 398 -16.90 -0.36 6.55
C HIS A 398 -18.35 -0.81 6.47
N ALA A 399 -19.25 0.13 6.77
CA ALA A 399 -20.68 -0.13 6.70
C ALA A 399 -21.19 -0.13 5.26
N ASP A 400 -22.20 -0.94 4.98
CA ASP A 400 -23.03 -0.84 3.79
C ASP A 400 -24.51 -0.84 4.17
N VAL A 401 -25.32 -0.09 3.40
CA VAL A 401 -26.76 0.05 3.62
C VAL A 401 -27.50 -0.84 2.63
N SER A 402 -28.44 -1.64 3.14
CA SER A 402 -29.26 -2.55 2.34
C SER A 402 -30.04 -1.79 1.26
N PHE A 403 -30.40 -2.47 0.17
CA PHE A 403 -31.09 -1.82 -0.96
C PHE A 403 -32.44 -1.19 -0.57
N ASP A 404 -33.14 -1.75 0.43
CA ASP A 404 -34.38 -1.18 0.99
C ASP A 404 -34.15 -0.03 1.99
N GLY A 405 -32.90 0.28 2.35
CA GLY A 405 -32.55 1.34 3.29
C GLY A 405 -32.88 1.02 4.76
N ARG A 406 -33.15 -0.24 5.11
CA ARG A 406 -33.63 -0.64 6.45
C ARG A 406 -32.60 -1.32 7.33
N ARG A 407 -31.53 -1.87 6.75
CA ARG A 407 -30.50 -2.64 7.46
C ARG A 407 -29.11 -2.14 7.08
N ILE A 408 -28.18 -2.34 8.00
CA ILE A 408 -26.78 -1.92 7.89
C ILE A 408 -25.92 -3.13 8.24
N VAL A 409 -25.07 -3.56 7.31
CA VAL A 409 -24.01 -4.54 7.55
C VAL A 409 -22.70 -3.81 7.78
N PHE A 410 -21.86 -4.28 8.69
CA PHE A 410 -20.61 -3.60 9.07
C PHE A 410 -19.61 -4.57 9.70
N ALA A 411 -18.34 -4.14 9.77
CA ALA A 411 -17.30 -4.85 10.51
C ALA A 411 -17.16 -4.30 11.94
N TYR A 412 -16.97 -5.18 12.92
CA TYR A 412 -16.76 -4.81 14.32
C TYR A 412 -15.59 -5.56 14.96
N ALA A 413 -14.74 -4.82 15.68
CA ALA A 413 -13.67 -5.38 16.50
C ALA A 413 -13.90 -5.08 17.99
N ASP A 414 -14.02 -6.14 18.78
CA ASP A 414 -14.04 -6.07 20.24
C ASP A 414 -12.63 -5.73 20.77
N HIS A 415 -12.51 -4.70 21.61
CA HIS A 415 -11.23 -4.27 22.18
C HIS A 415 -10.97 -4.79 23.61
N ARG A 416 -11.84 -5.64 24.17
CA ARG A 416 -11.57 -6.35 25.43
C ARG A 416 -10.37 -7.30 25.34
N PRO A 417 -10.14 -8.03 24.23
CA PRO A 417 -8.91 -8.79 24.05
C PRO A 417 -7.67 -7.89 23.96
N PRO A 418 -6.47 -8.42 24.23
CA PRO A 418 -5.23 -7.71 23.98
C PRO A 418 -5.14 -7.24 22.52
N ARG A 419 -4.45 -6.11 22.28
CA ARG A 419 -4.47 -5.39 20.99
C ARG A 419 -4.15 -6.26 19.79
N ASP A 420 -3.20 -7.14 19.96
CA ASP A 420 -2.67 -8.08 18.98
C ASP A 420 -3.57 -9.33 18.78
N GLN A 421 -4.67 -9.43 19.52
CA GLN A 421 -5.72 -10.45 19.42
C GLN A 421 -7.02 -9.90 18.83
N ARG A 422 -7.09 -8.60 18.55
CA ARG A 422 -8.30 -7.98 18.02
C ARG A 422 -8.54 -8.50 16.61
N GLN A 423 -9.79 -8.78 16.29
CA GLN A 423 -10.23 -9.29 15.00
C GLN A 423 -11.51 -8.57 14.59
N PHE A 424 -11.62 -8.21 13.32
CA PHE A 424 -12.92 -7.81 12.77
C PHE A 424 -13.77 -9.04 12.45
N PHE A 425 -15.06 -8.92 12.76
CA PHE A 425 -16.10 -9.81 12.28
C PHE A 425 -17.30 -9.02 11.78
N LEU A 426 -18.14 -9.65 10.97
CA LEU A 426 -19.29 -9.01 10.35
C LEU A 426 -20.51 -9.04 11.28
N TYR A 427 -21.25 -7.93 11.31
CA TYR A 427 -22.50 -7.74 12.05
C TYR A 427 -23.54 -7.07 11.15
N GLU A 428 -24.82 -7.27 11.46
CA GLU A 428 -25.93 -6.56 10.84
C GLU A 428 -26.83 -5.95 11.93
N ILE A 429 -27.34 -4.74 11.68
CA ILE A 429 -28.31 -4.05 12.55
C ILE A 429 -29.37 -3.35 11.71
N GLY A 430 -30.57 -3.15 12.26
CA GLY A 430 -31.58 -2.27 11.69
C GLY A 430 -31.14 -0.80 11.70
N ALA A 431 -31.54 -0.03 10.70
CA ALA A 431 -31.31 1.41 10.65
C ALA A 431 -32.06 2.19 11.75
N ASP A 432 -33.01 1.53 12.42
CA ASP A 432 -33.68 1.99 13.65
C ASP A 432 -32.92 1.61 14.94
N GLY A 433 -31.80 0.87 14.80
CA GLY A 433 -31.00 0.34 15.89
C GLY A 433 -31.50 -1.00 16.45
N ALA A 434 -32.59 -1.58 15.96
CA ALA A 434 -33.06 -2.88 16.43
C ALA A 434 -32.32 -4.05 15.76
N GLY A 435 -32.47 -5.26 16.32
CA GLY A 435 -32.10 -6.50 15.63
C GLY A 435 -30.59 -6.70 15.36
N LEU A 436 -29.71 -6.16 16.22
CA LEU A 436 -28.26 -6.40 16.10
C LEU A 436 -27.97 -7.90 16.16
N ARG A 437 -27.24 -8.41 15.16
CA ARG A 437 -26.77 -9.80 15.10
C ARG A 437 -25.36 -9.90 14.54
N GLN A 438 -24.62 -10.89 15.01
CA GLN A 438 -23.31 -11.26 14.47
C GLN A 438 -23.48 -12.23 13.29
N ILE A 439 -22.75 -12.00 12.20
CA ILE A 439 -22.79 -12.78 10.96
C ILE A 439 -21.61 -13.76 10.88
N THR A 440 -20.39 -13.30 11.17
CA THR A 440 -19.18 -14.14 11.17
C THR A 440 -18.50 -14.14 12.53
N GLY A 441 -17.64 -15.13 12.79
CA GLY A 441 -16.89 -15.25 14.04
C GLY A 441 -17.70 -15.66 15.29
N GLY A 442 -19.00 -15.94 15.13
CA GLY A 442 -19.85 -16.54 16.17
C GLY A 442 -19.63 -18.05 16.31
N ASP A 443 -20.37 -18.69 17.21
CA ASP A 443 -20.16 -20.11 17.58
C ASP A 443 -20.36 -21.10 16.42
N SER A 444 -21.17 -20.75 15.42
CA SER A 444 -21.43 -21.57 14.22
C SER A 444 -20.35 -21.44 13.15
N ASP A 445 -19.45 -20.46 13.27
CA ASP A 445 -18.37 -20.22 12.31
C ASP A 445 -17.11 -20.97 12.75
N THR A 446 -16.69 -21.94 11.94
CA THR A 446 -15.51 -22.77 12.22
C THR A 446 -14.21 -21.98 12.17
N LEU A 447 -14.22 -20.76 11.61
CA LEU A 447 -13.02 -19.98 11.29
C LEU A 447 -12.01 -20.81 10.50
N ALA A 448 -12.51 -21.67 9.60
CA ALA A 448 -11.69 -22.51 8.76
C ALA A 448 -10.82 -21.63 7.85
N GLY A 449 -9.51 -21.83 7.95
CA GLY A 449 -8.54 -21.29 7.02
C GLY A 449 -8.29 -22.24 5.85
N ALA A 450 -7.80 -21.70 4.74
CA ALA A 450 -7.41 -22.47 3.56
C ALA A 450 -6.42 -23.59 3.95
N ASP A 451 -6.64 -24.80 3.41
CA ASP A 451 -5.86 -26.01 3.68
C ASP A 451 -5.74 -26.38 5.17
N GLY A 452 -6.67 -25.91 6.02
CA GLY A 452 -6.60 -26.08 7.46
C GLY A 452 -5.47 -25.29 8.14
N ARG A 453 -4.84 -24.35 7.43
CA ARG A 453 -3.78 -23.49 7.97
C ARG A 453 -4.31 -22.59 9.09
N LYS A 454 -3.43 -22.31 10.04
CA LYS A 454 -3.64 -21.40 11.18
C LYS A 454 -2.44 -20.47 11.35
N THR A 455 -2.01 -19.86 10.25
CA THR A 455 -0.81 -19.01 10.19
C THR A 455 -1.11 -17.58 10.62
N VAL A 456 -2.36 -17.12 10.49
CA VAL A 456 -2.81 -15.76 10.81
C VAL A 456 -4.21 -15.78 11.42
N LEU A 457 -4.60 -14.72 12.13
CA LEU A 457 -5.95 -14.60 12.69
C LEU A 457 -6.96 -14.37 11.56
N CYS A 458 -8.09 -15.09 11.60
CA CYS A 458 -9.20 -14.86 10.66
C CYS A 458 -9.91 -13.55 11.02
N GLU A 459 -9.85 -12.58 10.13
CA GLU A 459 -10.56 -11.31 10.24
C GLU A 459 -11.45 -11.18 9.00
N ASP A 460 -12.69 -10.77 9.20
CA ASP A 460 -13.66 -10.52 8.13
C ASP A 460 -14.14 -9.07 8.23
N TYR A 461 -14.00 -8.31 7.15
CA TYR A 461 -14.34 -6.88 7.09
C TYR A 461 -14.78 -6.50 5.67
N ASP A 462 -15.10 -5.21 5.43
CA ASP A 462 -15.54 -4.72 4.11
C ASP A 462 -16.80 -5.40 3.55
N PRO A 463 -17.88 -5.59 4.35
CA PRO A 463 -19.08 -6.19 3.81
C PRO A 463 -19.80 -5.27 2.81
N CYS A 464 -20.36 -5.86 1.76
CA CYS A 464 -21.41 -5.25 0.96
C CYS A 464 -22.58 -6.21 0.74
N TYR A 465 -23.79 -5.66 0.62
CA TYR A 465 -24.99 -6.46 0.34
C TYR A 465 -24.99 -6.96 -1.11
N LEU A 466 -25.24 -8.26 -1.29
CA LEU A 466 -25.48 -8.86 -2.61
C LEU A 466 -26.97 -8.81 -2.98
N PRO A 467 -27.32 -8.71 -4.28
CA PRO A 467 -28.73 -8.71 -4.72
C PRO A 467 -29.53 -9.95 -4.31
N ASP A 468 -28.87 -11.09 -4.10
CA ASP A 468 -29.49 -12.34 -3.65
C ASP A 468 -29.75 -12.38 -2.13
N GLY A 469 -29.40 -11.30 -1.41
CA GLY A 469 -29.55 -11.17 0.04
C GLY A 469 -28.36 -11.65 0.85
N GLY A 470 -27.34 -12.25 0.23
CA GLY A 470 -26.07 -12.60 0.88
C GLY A 470 -25.12 -11.41 1.03
N PHE A 471 -23.88 -11.73 1.39
CA PHE A 471 -22.82 -10.74 1.58
C PHE A 471 -21.56 -11.13 0.80
N ALA A 472 -20.90 -10.14 0.21
CA ALA A 472 -19.50 -10.24 -0.19
C ALA A 472 -18.64 -9.41 0.78
N PHE A 473 -17.44 -9.88 1.10
CA PHE A 473 -16.56 -9.27 2.10
C PHE A 473 -15.10 -9.67 1.90
N ILE A 474 -14.19 -8.99 2.58
CA ILE A 474 -12.74 -9.27 2.54
C ILE A 474 -12.34 -10.08 3.77
N SER A 475 -11.47 -11.08 3.59
CA SER A 475 -11.07 -11.98 4.67
C SER A 475 -9.64 -12.50 4.59
N THR A 476 -9.01 -12.70 5.75
CA THR A 476 -7.70 -13.37 5.92
C THR A 476 -7.80 -14.92 6.02
N ARG A 477 -8.97 -15.49 5.75
CA ARG A 477 -9.19 -16.95 5.72
C ARG A 477 -8.35 -17.69 4.66
N ASN A 478 -7.78 -16.97 3.70
CA ASN A 478 -6.78 -17.52 2.75
C ASN A 478 -5.44 -17.91 3.43
N GLN A 479 -5.21 -17.44 4.67
CA GLN A 479 -4.05 -17.78 5.50
C GLN A 479 -2.70 -17.46 4.83
N GLY A 480 -2.63 -16.37 4.06
CA GLY A 480 -1.43 -15.94 3.34
C GLY A 480 -0.67 -14.80 4.00
N GLY A 481 0.53 -14.47 3.49
CA GLY A 481 1.35 -13.34 3.93
C GLY A 481 1.86 -12.49 2.78
N VAL A 482 2.03 -11.19 3.02
CA VAL A 482 2.48 -10.23 1.99
C VAL A 482 3.96 -10.43 1.66
N ARG A 483 4.30 -10.58 0.36
CA ARG A 483 5.67 -10.90 -0.08
C ARG A 483 6.70 -9.84 0.29
N CYS A 484 6.36 -8.55 0.21
CA CYS A 484 7.32 -7.46 0.49
C CYS A 484 7.61 -7.24 1.98
N HIS A 485 6.94 -7.96 2.88
CA HIS A 485 7.08 -7.83 4.34
C HIS A 485 7.80 -9.03 4.97
N THR A 486 9.01 -9.33 4.50
CA THR A 486 9.88 -10.33 5.13
C THR A 486 10.61 -9.72 6.32
N GLY A 487 10.39 -10.21 7.55
CA GLY A 487 11.19 -9.74 8.70
C GLY A 487 10.48 -9.57 10.06
N GLY A 488 9.26 -10.07 10.23
CA GLY A 488 8.59 -10.14 11.54
C GLY A 488 7.39 -9.22 11.74
N ARG A 489 7.06 -8.37 10.76
CA ARG A 489 5.81 -7.59 10.74
C ARG A 489 4.62 -8.55 10.52
N TYR A 490 3.54 -8.35 11.26
CA TYR A 490 2.27 -9.07 11.03
C TYR A 490 1.51 -8.40 9.88
N CYS A 491 1.60 -8.95 8.67
CA CYS A 491 0.96 -8.40 7.47
C CYS A 491 0.29 -9.52 6.63
N PRO A 492 -0.77 -10.17 7.13
CA PRO A 492 -1.49 -11.19 6.37
C PRO A 492 -2.04 -10.63 5.05
N THR A 493 -2.13 -11.50 4.04
CA THR A 493 -2.95 -11.17 2.86
C THR A 493 -4.41 -11.47 3.15
N TYR A 494 -5.28 -10.84 2.38
CA TYR A 494 -6.72 -10.97 2.51
C TYR A 494 -7.39 -10.75 1.16
N VAL A 495 -8.41 -11.54 0.87
CA VAL A 495 -9.03 -11.64 -0.46
C VAL A 495 -10.55 -11.69 -0.34
N LEU A 496 -11.25 -11.70 -1.47
CA LEU A 496 -12.70 -11.65 -1.54
C LEU A 496 -13.37 -12.99 -1.21
N TYR A 497 -14.36 -12.92 -0.34
CA TYR A 497 -15.21 -14.02 0.13
C TYR A 497 -16.68 -13.65 -0.02
N ARG A 498 -17.56 -14.67 0.04
CA ARG A 498 -19.00 -14.48 0.21
C ARG A 498 -19.58 -15.43 1.26
N CYS A 499 -20.75 -15.06 1.78
CA CYS A 499 -21.60 -15.93 2.59
C CYS A 499 -23.09 -15.64 2.35
N ASP A 500 -23.95 -16.53 2.81
CA ASP A 500 -25.40 -16.30 2.78
C ASP A 500 -25.82 -15.29 3.84
N ALA A 501 -27.07 -14.83 3.79
CA ALA A 501 -27.64 -13.87 4.74
C ALA A 501 -27.47 -14.28 6.22
N GLN A 502 -27.38 -15.58 6.52
CA GLN A 502 -27.23 -16.11 7.88
C GLN A 502 -25.78 -16.35 8.30
N GLY A 503 -24.79 -16.03 7.46
CA GLY A 503 -23.39 -16.31 7.72
C GLY A 503 -22.97 -17.76 7.43
N SER A 504 -23.86 -18.57 6.84
CA SER A 504 -23.53 -19.90 6.33
C SER A 504 -22.81 -19.84 4.99
N ASN A 505 -22.20 -20.96 4.59
CA ASN A 505 -21.56 -21.13 3.27
C ASN A 505 -20.50 -20.06 2.96
N ILE A 506 -19.70 -19.70 3.98
CA ILE A 506 -18.53 -18.84 3.80
C ILE A 506 -17.57 -19.52 2.84
N ARG A 507 -17.30 -18.89 1.69
CA ARG A 507 -16.34 -19.41 0.71
C ARG A 507 -15.56 -18.29 0.03
N GLN A 508 -14.32 -18.62 -0.33
CA GLN A 508 -13.45 -17.74 -1.11
C GLN A 508 -13.99 -17.62 -2.54
N ILE A 509 -13.99 -16.41 -3.09
CA ILE A 509 -14.46 -16.13 -4.46
C ILE A 509 -13.41 -15.47 -5.36
N SER A 510 -12.28 -15.01 -4.79
CA SER A 510 -11.08 -14.61 -5.55
C SER A 510 -9.84 -15.32 -5.00
N PHE A 511 -8.84 -15.58 -5.85
CA PHE A 511 -7.65 -16.37 -5.48
C PHE A 511 -6.34 -15.61 -5.69
N ASN A 512 -6.34 -14.29 -5.50
CA ASN A 512 -5.13 -13.49 -5.67
C ASN A 512 -4.03 -13.83 -4.63
N GLU A 513 -2.77 -13.61 -4.99
CA GLU A 513 -1.65 -13.86 -4.07
C GLU A 513 -1.42 -12.71 -3.08
N ALA A 514 -1.79 -11.49 -3.46
CA ALA A 514 -1.71 -10.28 -2.66
C ALA A 514 -3.09 -9.78 -2.22
N SER A 515 -3.11 -8.78 -1.33
CA SER A 515 -4.34 -8.27 -0.73
C SER A 515 -5.31 -7.61 -1.71
N GLU A 516 -6.59 -7.60 -1.32
CA GLU A 516 -7.73 -7.02 -2.02
C GLU A 516 -8.64 -6.23 -1.04
N TRP A 517 -9.39 -5.23 -1.52
CA TRP A 517 -10.20 -4.33 -0.68
C TRP A 517 -11.46 -3.81 -1.37
N ASP A 518 -12.33 -3.17 -0.59
CA ASP A 518 -13.39 -2.27 -1.02
C ASP A 518 -14.37 -2.86 -2.05
N PRO A 519 -14.99 -4.02 -1.79
CA PRO A 519 -15.99 -4.57 -2.69
C PRO A 519 -17.25 -3.70 -2.73
N ALA A 520 -17.77 -3.47 -3.93
CA ALA A 520 -19.02 -2.76 -4.19
C ALA A 520 -19.81 -3.47 -5.30
N VAL A 521 -21.14 -3.47 -5.20
CA VAL A 521 -22.01 -4.04 -6.24
C VAL A 521 -22.31 -2.98 -7.31
N MET A 522 -22.04 -3.32 -8.57
CA MET A 522 -22.33 -2.52 -9.75
C MET A 522 -23.81 -2.57 -10.15
N PRO A 523 -24.32 -1.58 -10.91
CA PRO A 523 -25.71 -1.56 -11.37
C PRO A 523 -26.14 -2.78 -12.21
N ASP A 524 -25.18 -3.48 -12.83
CA ASP A 524 -25.39 -4.70 -13.60
C ASP A 524 -25.33 -5.99 -12.77
N GLY A 525 -25.20 -5.88 -11.44
CA GLY A 525 -25.17 -7.01 -10.50
C GLY A 525 -23.79 -7.62 -10.29
N ARG A 526 -22.74 -7.17 -11.00
CA ARG A 526 -21.36 -7.62 -10.77
C ARG A 526 -20.76 -6.98 -9.52
N LEU A 527 -19.77 -7.65 -8.94
CA LEU A 527 -18.87 -7.07 -7.94
C LEU A 527 -17.78 -6.25 -8.62
N LEU A 528 -17.34 -5.20 -7.95
CA LEU A 528 -16.18 -4.37 -8.26
C LEU A 528 -15.33 -4.27 -6.99
N TRP A 529 -14.02 -4.48 -7.05
CA TRP A 529 -13.14 -4.36 -5.89
C TRP A 529 -11.73 -3.90 -6.29
N MET A 530 -10.93 -3.44 -5.32
CA MET A 530 -9.51 -3.12 -5.48
C MET A 530 -8.66 -4.38 -5.28
N ARG A 531 -7.70 -4.61 -6.18
CA ARG A 531 -6.72 -5.69 -6.09
C ARG A 531 -5.31 -5.11 -6.22
N TRP A 532 -4.40 -5.58 -5.38
CA TRP A 532 -2.97 -5.36 -5.55
C TRP A 532 -2.37 -6.45 -6.44
N ASP A 533 -1.70 -6.05 -7.53
CA ASP A 533 -1.29 -6.96 -8.59
C ASP A 533 0.15 -6.70 -9.07
N TYR A 534 1.13 -7.09 -8.25
CA TYR A 534 2.56 -6.88 -8.50
C TYR A 534 3.30 -8.15 -8.93
N ILE A 535 2.65 -9.04 -9.69
CA ILE A 535 3.30 -10.23 -10.24
C ILE A 535 4.27 -9.80 -11.33
N ASN A 536 5.55 -9.79 -10.98
CA ASN A 536 6.63 -9.26 -11.79
C ASN A 536 6.33 -7.83 -12.27
N ARG A 537 5.72 -6.95 -11.47
CA ARG A 537 5.46 -5.53 -11.81
C ARG A 537 5.94 -4.61 -10.66
N PRO A 538 6.05 -3.28 -10.87
CA PRO A 538 6.37 -2.37 -9.78
C PRO A 538 5.43 -2.56 -8.58
N VAL A 539 6.01 -2.80 -7.42
CA VAL A 539 5.24 -3.22 -6.22
C VAL A 539 4.35 -2.13 -5.66
N ILE A 540 4.81 -0.89 -5.66
CA ILE A 540 4.11 0.23 -5.01
C ILE A 540 2.86 0.71 -5.78
N PRO A 541 2.89 0.93 -7.10
CA PRO A 541 1.79 1.61 -7.82
C PRO A 541 0.78 0.69 -8.52
N THR A 542 0.74 -0.61 -8.22
CA THR A 542 -0.05 -1.61 -8.96
C THR A 542 -1.36 -1.99 -8.27
N PHE A 543 -2.14 -0.97 -7.93
CA PHE A 543 -3.47 -1.13 -7.34
C PHE A 543 -4.55 -0.78 -8.38
N GLY A 544 -5.34 -1.78 -8.77
CA GLY A 544 -6.36 -1.63 -9.80
C GLY A 544 -7.71 -2.21 -9.39
N PHE A 545 -8.73 -1.85 -10.14
CA PHE A 545 -10.07 -2.37 -9.99
C PHE A 545 -10.31 -3.60 -10.86
N TRP A 546 -11.05 -4.55 -10.29
CA TRP A 546 -11.44 -5.81 -10.92
C TRP A 546 -12.93 -6.03 -10.75
N THR A 547 -13.51 -6.83 -11.63
CA THR A 547 -14.93 -7.22 -11.59
C THR A 547 -15.11 -8.71 -11.68
N ALA A 548 -16.22 -9.23 -11.15
CA ALA A 548 -16.63 -10.63 -11.19
C ALA A 548 -18.14 -10.73 -10.94
N ALA A 549 -18.74 -11.86 -11.30
CA ALA A 549 -20.07 -12.18 -10.81
C ALA A 549 -20.05 -12.40 -9.27
N PRO A 550 -21.18 -12.24 -8.56
CA PRO A 550 -21.26 -12.47 -7.11
C PRO A 550 -20.83 -13.86 -6.64
N ASP A 551 -20.73 -14.85 -7.54
CA ASP A 551 -20.26 -16.20 -7.21
C ASP A 551 -18.75 -16.41 -7.45
N GLY A 552 -18.04 -15.37 -7.90
CA GLY A 552 -16.61 -15.37 -8.22
C GLY A 552 -16.28 -15.70 -9.68
N THR A 553 -17.26 -16.05 -10.52
CA THR A 553 -17.01 -16.34 -11.94
C THR A 553 -16.80 -15.05 -12.75
N ALA A 554 -16.28 -15.18 -13.97
CA ALA A 554 -16.08 -14.08 -14.93
C ALA A 554 -15.21 -12.95 -14.37
N ALA A 555 -14.18 -13.30 -13.59
CA ALA A 555 -13.23 -12.35 -13.04
C ALA A 555 -12.44 -11.64 -14.16
N ALA A 556 -12.41 -10.32 -14.14
CA ALA A 556 -11.77 -9.51 -15.17
C ALA A 556 -11.24 -8.19 -14.62
N HIS A 557 -10.12 -7.72 -15.16
CA HIS A 557 -9.62 -6.36 -14.92
C HIS A 557 -10.66 -5.33 -15.38
N TYR A 558 -10.79 -4.26 -14.59
CA TYR A 558 -11.67 -3.13 -14.86
C TYR A 558 -10.87 -1.85 -15.14
N PHE A 559 -9.95 -1.47 -14.24
CA PHE A 559 -9.17 -0.22 -14.34
C PHE A 559 -7.88 -0.28 -13.49
N GLY A 560 -6.87 0.54 -13.74
CA GLY A 560 -5.73 0.82 -12.87
C GLY A 560 -4.44 0.03 -13.15
N ASN A 561 -4.49 -1.20 -13.68
CA ASN A 561 -3.28 -2.03 -13.87
C ASN A 561 -2.20 -1.39 -14.78
N TYR A 562 -2.60 -0.48 -15.68
CA TYR A 562 -1.71 0.31 -16.54
C TYR A 562 -1.75 1.81 -16.25
N THR A 563 -1.96 2.18 -14.99
CA THR A 563 -2.06 3.58 -14.55
C THR A 563 -0.96 3.90 -13.52
N PRO A 564 0.23 4.35 -13.94
CA PRO A 564 1.36 4.61 -13.03
C PRO A 564 1.14 5.71 -11.98
N ASN A 565 0.19 6.61 -12.25
CA ASN A 565 -0.18 7.73 -11.39
C ASN A 565 -1.71 7.84 -11.44
N PRO A 566 -2.46 7.86 -10.31
CA PRO A 566 -2.00 7.86 -8.91
C PRO A 566 -1.37 6.54 -8.45
N CYS A 567 -0.61 6.61 -7.34
CA CYS A 567 0.02 5.44 -6.71
C CYS A 567 -0.98 4.35 -6.30
N ARG A 568 -2.13 4.72 -5.73
CA ARG A 568 -3.18 3.78 -5.34
C ARG A 568 -4.55 4.36 -5.67
N ILE A 569 -5.45 3.53 -6.19
CA ILE A 569 -6.85 3.90 -6.41
C ILE A 569 -7.73 2.95 -5.59
N CYS A 570 -8.46 3.48 -4.61
CA CYS A 570 -9.25 2.70 -3.65
C CYS A 570 -10.68 3.25 -3.49
N GLN A 571 -11.49 2.56 -2.68
CA GLN A 571 -12.86 2.94 -2.32
C GLN A 571 -13.78 3.22 -3.53
N PRO A 572 -13.82 2.32 -4.55
CA PRO A 572 -14.64 2.56 -5.72
C PRO A 572 -16.14 2.54 -5.40
N ARG A 573 -16.90 3.46 -5.99
CA ARG A 573 -18.37 3.44 -5.97
C ARG A 573 -18.93 3.71 -7.37
N PRO A 574 -19.85 2.87 -7.88
CA PRO A 574 -20.55 3.16 -9.12
C PRO A 574 -21.47 4.38 -8.95
N ILE A 575 -21.56 5.23 -9.97
CA ILE A 575 -22.38 6.43 -9.92
C ILE A 575 -23.82 6.10 -10.41
N PRO A 576 -24.87 6.44 -9.64
CA PRO A 576 -26.25 6.18 -10.05
C PRO A 576 -26.57 6.77 -11.44
N GLY A 577 -27.13 5.94 -12.33
CA GLY A 577 -27.52 6.35 -13.68
C GLY A 577 -26.36 6.66 -14.64
N SER A 578 -25.12 6.33 -14.25
CA SER A 578 -23.91 6.63 -15.01
C SER A 578 -23.02 5.38 -15.19
N PRO A 579 -22.28 5.26 -16.31
CA PRO A 579 -21.24 4.24 -16.47
C PRO A 579 -19.93 4.59 -15.74
N LYS A 580 -19.84 5.77 -15.12
CA LYS A 580 -18.63 6.24 -14.44
C LYS A 580 -18.54 5.70 -13.02
N ILE A 581 -17.32 5.74 -12.49
CA ILE A 581 -17.01 5.35 -11.11
C ILE A 581 -16.34 6.53 -10.41
N VAL A 582 -16.68 6.74 -9.14
CA VAL A 582 -15.92 7.63 -8.26
C VAL A 582 -15.01 6.80 -7.35
N ALA A 583 -13.81 7.30 -7.08
CA ALA A 583 -12.83 6.62 -6.24
C ALA A 583 -11.93 7.62 -5.51
N THR A 584 -11.13 7.12 -4.57
CA THR A 584 -10.08 7.87 -3.87
C THR A 584 -8.72 7.50 -4.44
N ALA A 585 -7.95 8.49 -4.90
CA ALA A 585 -6.54 8.39 -5.23
C ALA A 585 -5.69 8.65 -3.98
N ALA A 586 -4.98 7.64 -3.49
CA ALA A 586 -4.22 7.67 -2.23
C ALA A 586 -2.78 7.16 -2.43
N GLY A 587 -1.96 7.23 -1.38
CA GLY A 587 -0.58 6.72 -1.38
C GLY A 587 -0.47 5.28 -0.86
N HIS A 588 0.67 4.64 -1.06
CA HIS A 588 0.98 3.31 -0.50
C HIS A 588 1.36 3.36 0.98
N HIS A 589 1.88 4.48 1.46
CA HIS A 589 2.30 4.78 2.81
C HIS A 589 1.39 5.84 3.46
N THR A 590 0.10 5.81 3.09
CA THR A 590 -0.92 6.70 3.63
C THR A 590 -2.17 5.91 4.05
N ILE A 591 -3.02 6.53 4.88
CA ILE A 591 -4.39 6.02 5.12
C ILE A 591 -5.23 6.07 3.82
N HIS A 592 -6.50 5.64 3.86
CA HIS A 592 -7.39 5.63 2.68
C HIS A 592 -7.93 7.03 2.35
N ALA A 593 -7.02 7.99 2.22
CA ALA A 593 -7.33 9.37 1.91
C ALA A 593 -6.34 9.98 0.90
N GLY A 594 -6.81 10.97 0.16
CA GLY A 594 -6.09 11.69 -0.88
C GLY A 594 -7.04 12.49 -1.76
N SER A 595 -6.95 12.38 -3.08
CA SER A 595 -7.84 13.07 -4.01
C SER A 595 -9.07 12.23 -4.36
N LEU A 596 -10.24 12.86 -4.47
CA LEU A 596 -11.39 12.23 -5.13
C LEU A 596 -11.22 12.32 -6.65
N ILE A 597 -11.52 11.23 -7.35
CA ILE A 597 -11.41 11.13 -8.80
C ILE A 597 -12.66 10.47 -9.42
N LEU A 598 -12.98 10.88 -10.64
CA LEU A 598 -13.92 10.17 -11.52
C LEU A 598 -13.15 9.38 -12.56
N ILE A 599 -13.64 8.17 -12.86
CA ILE A 599 -13.10 7.28 -13.87
C ILE A 599 -14.17 7.06 -14.95
N ASP A 600 -13.84 7.41 -16.20
CA ASP A 600 -14.69 7.20 -17.38
C ASP A 600 -13.95 6.33 -18.42
N ARG A 601 -14.29 5.04 -18.44
CA ARG A 601 -13.65 4.05 -19.32
C ARG A 601 -14.02 4.20 -20.80
N ARG A 602 -14.96 5.08 -21.14
CA ARG A 602 -15.27 5.42 -22.53
C ARG A 602 -14.20 6.32 -23.16
N LEU A 603 -13.43 7.03 -22.32
CA LEU A 603 -12.33 7.88 -22.75
C LEU A 603 -11.04 7.07 -22.95
N ALA A 604 -10.70 6.23 -21.98
CA ALA A 604 -9.59 5.28 -22.06
C ALA A 604 -9.83 4.08 -21.13
N GLU A 605 -9.28 2.92 -21.48
CA GLU A 605 -9.42 1.68 -20.68
C GLU A 605 -8.66 1.76 -19.35
N ASP A 606 -7.48 2.37 -19.38
CA ASP A 606 -6.56 2.65 -18.27
C ASP A 606 -5.87 3.99 -18.54
N GLY A 607 -5.11 4.49 -17.56
CA GLY A 607 -4.31 5.71 -17.69
C GLY A 607 -4.98 6.96 -17.12
N LEU A 608 -4.21 8.05 -17.06
CA LEU A 608 -4.67 9.34 -16.56
C LEU A 608 -5.78 9.94 -17.45
N GLU A 609 -5.84 9.55 -18.71
CA GLU A 609 -6.82 10.02 -19.69
C GLU A 609 -8.26 9.64 -19.30
N ALA A 610 -8.44 8.54 -18.57
CA ALA A 610 -9.73 8.13 -18.04
C ALA A 610 -10.12 8.86 -16.74
N ILE A 611 -9.19 9.61 -16.13
CA ILE A 611 -9.32 10.19 -14.79
C ILE A 611 -9.65 11.69 -14.87
N THR A 612 -10.76 12.10 -14.23
CA THR A 612 -11.04 13.50 -13.90
C THR A 612 -10.84 13.73 -12.41
N ARG A 613 -10.05 14.74 -12.01
CA ARG A 613 -9.88 15.11 -10.60
C ARG A 613 -11.06 15.92 -10.09
N LEU A 614 -11.77 15.42 -9.09
CA LEU A 614 -12.86 16.15 -8.42
C LEU A 614 -12.34 17.15 -7.38
N THR A 615 -11.20 16.84 -6.77
CA THR A 615 -10.56 17.65 -5.73
C THR A 615 -9.11 17.95 -6.12
N PRO A 616 -8.87 18.74 -7.17
CA PRO A 616 -7.52 18.99 -7.69
C PRO A 616 -6.59 19.68 -6.68
N GLU A 617 -7.14 20.30 -5.63
CA GLU A 617 -6.36 20.86 -4.51
C GLU A 617 -5.70 19.80 -3.62
N ALA A 618 -6.06 18.53 -3.77
CA ALA A 618 -5.36 17.40 -3.20
C ALA A 618 -4.50 16.73 -4.30
N PRO A 619 -3.18 17.00 -4.36
CA PRO A 619 -2.25 16.23 -5.17
C PRO A 619 -2.35 14.73 -4.89
N PHE A 620 -1.95 13.91 -5.86
CA PHE A 620 -1.90 12.46 -5.67
C PHE A 620 -0.76 12.07 -4.72
N PRO A 621 -1.05 11.50 -3.53
CA PRO A 621 0.01 11.21 -2.56
C PRO A 621 1.05 10.23 -3.10
N GLU A 622 2.32 10.41 -2.71
CA GLU A 622 3.54 9.64 -3.12
C GLU A 622 3.93 9.70 -4.59
N SER A 623 3.02 10.14 -5.45
CA SER A 623 3.24 10.27 -6.88
C SER A 623 3.36 11.73 -7.31
N GLU A 624 2.90 12.66 -6.46
CA GLU A 624 3.01 14.12 -6.59
C GLU A 624 3.43 14.73 -5.24
N ASP A 625 3.52 16.06 -5.19
CA ASP A 625 3.92 16.83 -3.99
C ASP A 625 3.02 16.56 -2.78
N HIS A 626 3.50 16.92 -1.58
CA HIS A 626 2.71 16.82 -0.35
C HIS A 626 1.39 17.58 -0.45
N SER A 627 0.31 16.88 -0.07
CA SER A 627 -1.02 17.47 -0.17
C SER A 627 -1.32 18.37 1.04
N PRO A 628 -1.87 19.57 0.84
CA PRO A 628 -2.27 20.44 1.95
C PRO A 628 -3.56 19.97 2.63
N VAL A 629 -4.29 19.03 2.02
CA VAL A 629 -5.58 18.51 2.49
C VAL A 629 -5.76 17.04 2.10
N SER A 630 -6.78 16.36 2.59
CA SER A 630 -7.12 15.02 2.09
C SER A 630 -8.62 14.74 2.14
N PHE A 631 -9.07 13.89 1.22
CA PHE A 631 -10.46 13.43 1.08
C PHE A 631 -10.49 11.91 1.06
N GLY A 632 -11.65 11.31 1.35
CA GLY A 632 -11.83 9.87 1.27
C GLY A 632 -13.30 9.48 1.20
N SER A 633 -13.52 8.16 1.09
CA SER A 633 -14.82 7.50 1.17
C SER A 633 -15.94 8.20 0.36
N PRO A 634 -15.75 8.49 -0.94
CA PRO A 634 -16.74 9.20 -1.72
C PRO A 634 -18.01 8.37 -1.89
N TYR A 635 -19.17 8.97 -1.63
CA TYR A 635 -20.49 8.40 -1.93
C TYR A 635 -21.18 9.24 -3.01
N PRO A 636 -21.38 8.71 -4.22
CA PRO A 636 -21.99 9.46 -5.32
C PRO A 636 -23.50 9.58 -5.19
N LEU A 637 -24.02 10.80 -5.32
CA LEU A 637 -25.45 11.07 -5.47
C LEU A 637 -25.83 11.30 -6.95
N SER A 638 -24.88 11.81 -7.73
CA SER A 638 -24.95 12.00 -9.19
C SER A 638 -23.53 12.12 -9.75
N GLU A 639 -23.36 12.42 -11.03
CA GLU A 639 -22.03 12.74 -11.60
C GLU A 639 -21.45 14.06 -11.07
N ASP A 640 -22.27 14.91 -10.43
CA ASP A 640 -21.88 16.26 -10.01
C ASP A 640 -21.90 16.47 -8.48
N LEU A 641 -22.43 15.51 -7.71
CA LEU A 641 -22.64 15.64 -6.26
C LEU A 641 -22.20 14.38 -5.52
N PHE A 642 -21.33 14.56 -4.52
CA PHE A 642 -20.71 13.48 -3.76
C PHE A 642 -20.69 13.82 -2.27
N LEU A 643 -21.05 12.89 -1.40
CA LEU A 643 -20.69 13.00 0.02
C LEU A 643 -19.27 12.45 0.19
N ALA A 644 -18.48 13.05 1.06
CA ALA A 644 -17.12 12.58 1.34
C ALA A 644 -16.69 12.99 2.74
N GLU A 645 -15.69 12.27 3.27
CA GLU A 645 -14.90 12.78 4.39
C GLU A 645 -13.82 13.75 3.89
N PHE A 646 -13.50 14.75 4.71
CA PHE A 646 -12.49 15.75 4.38
C PHE A 646 -11.69 16.17 5.62
N CYS A 647 -10.38 16.25 5.43
CA CYS A 647 -9.41 16.77 6.38
C CYS A 647 -8.72 18.02 5.80
N PRO A 648 -8.82 19.17 6.48
CA PRO A 648 -8.17 20.42 6.05
C PRO A 648 -6.70 20.52 6.50
N ASP A 649 -6.16 19.49 7.16
CA ASP A 649 -4.79 19.47 7.66
C ASP A 649 -3.83 18.96 6.58
N PRO A 650 -2.55 19.39 6.57
CA PRO A 650 -1.54 18.84 5.67
C PRO A 650 -1.44 17.32 5.76
N TYR A 651 -1.45 16.68 4.59
CA TYR A 651 -1.45 15.24 4.43
C TYR A 651 -0.11 14.78 3.80
N PRO A 652 0.88 14.41 4.62
CA PRO A 652 2.19 13.99 4.15
C PRO A 652 2.12 12.58 3.55
N ALA A 653 2.83 12.40 2.45
CA ALA A 653 3.02 11.13 1.75
C ALA A 653 4.00 10.20 2.51
N SER A 654 3.73 9.91 3.79
CA SER A 654 4.67 9.20 4.67
C SER A 654 3.99 8.47 5.84
N MET A 655 4.53 7.30 6.21
CA MET A 655 4.11 6.56 7.41
C MET A 655 4.38 7.28 8.74
N ALA A 656 5.16 8.36 8.75
CA ALA A 656 5.66 8.99 9.98
C ALA A 656 4.72 10.01 10.62
N ARG A 657 3.62 10.40 9.96
CA ARG A 657 2.70 11.43 10.45
C ARG A 657 1.26 10.95 10.37
N TYR A 658 0.56 11.07 11.49
CA TYR A 658 -0.82 10.61 11.65
C TYR A 658 -1.78 11.80 11.72
N PRO A 659 -2.97 11.70 11.09
CA PRO A 659 -4.00 12.71 11.28
C PRO A 659 -4.42 12.78 12.76
N ARG A 660 -4.88 13.95 13.19
CA ARG A 660 -5.43 14.15 14.55
C ARG A 660 -6.64 13.25 14.79
N HIS A 661 -6.93 12.95 16.07
CA HIS A 661 -8.06 12.13 16.50
C HIS A 661 -9.41 12.57 15.89
N ASN A 662 -9.62 13.88 15.73
CA ASN A 662 -10.81 14.57 15.21
C ASN A 662 -10.60 15.26 13.83
N ALA A 663 -9.64 14.78 13.04
CA ALA A 663 -9.21 15.41 11.80
C ALA A 663 -10.29 15.46 10.69
N TYR A 664 -11.13 14.44 10.55
CA TYR A 664 -12.07 14.31 9.43
C TYR A 664 -13.50 14.72 9.80
N GLY A 665 -14.14 15.47 8.91
CA GLY A 665 -15.58 15.77 8.95
C GLY A 665 -16.27 15.38 7.64
N ILE A 666 -17.60 15.41 7.63
CA ILE A 666 -18.45 15.05 6.48
C ILE A 666 -18.82 16.30 5.68
N TYR A 667 -18.58 16.24 4.37
CA TYR A 667 -18.83 17.33 3.43
C TYR A 667 -19.62 16.83 2.23
N LEU A 668 -20.40 17.73 1.64
CA LEU A 668 -20.94 17.58 0.30
C LEU A 668 -20.01 18.30 -0.68
N ILE A 669 -19.48 17.55 -1.63
CA ILE A 669 -18.53 17.96 -2.66
C ILE A 669 -19.26 18.04 -4.00
N ASP A 670 -18.97 19.07 -4.78
CA ASP A 670 -19.53 19.25 -6.12
C ASP A 670 -18.45 19.54 -7.17
N THR A 671 -18.79 19.29 -8.43
CA THR A 671 -17.90 19.51 -9.59
C THR A 671 -17.63 20.99 -9.89
N LEU A 672 -18.33 21.92 -9.24
CA LEU A 672 -18.09 23.36 -9.36
C LEU A 672 -16.93 23.85 -8.47
N GLY A 673 -16.32 22.94 -7.68
CA GLY A 673 -15.25 23.23 -6.73
C GLY A 673 -15.77 23.60 -5.33
N GLY A 674 -17.06 23.33 -5.04
CA GLY A 674 -17.66 23.57 -3.75
C GLY A 674 -17.43 22.45 -2.74
N ARG A 675 -17.32 22.85 -1.46
CA ARG A 675 -17.23 21.98 -0.29
C ARG A 675 -18.15 22.53 0.77
N GLU A 676 -19.23 21.82 1.02
CA GLU A 676 -20.29 22.22 1.94
C GLU A 676 -20.20 21.35 3.21
N LEU A 677 -19.83 21.96 4.34
CA LEU A 677 -19.75 21.25 5.62
C LEU A 677 -21.14 20.73 6.02
N ILE A 678 -21.25 19.41 6.20
CA ILE A 678 -22.47 18.75 6.69
C ILE A 678 -22.38 18.55 8.18
N TYR A 679 -21.32 17.90 8.65
CA TYR A 679 -21.18 17.52 10.04
C TYR A 679 -19.72 17.31 10.42
N ARG A 680 -19.31 17.79 11.60
CA ARG A 680 -17.99 17.55 12.19
C ARG A 680 -18.16 17.38 13.68
N ASP A 681 -17.58 16.32 14.23
CA ASP A 681 -17.47 16.16 15.67
C ASP A 681 -16.12 16.72 16.15
N PRO A 682 -16.11 17.68 17.09
CA PRO A 682 -14.86 18.19 17.67
C PRO A 682 -14.09 17.14 18.49
N GLU A 683 -14.69 16.01 18.88
CA GLU A 683 -14.04 14.99 19.71
C GLU A 683 -13.45 13.83 18.90
N VAL A 684 -14.00 13.52 17.72
CA VAL A 684 -13.62 12.32 16.95
C VAL A 684 -13.85 12.50 15.45
N SER A 685 -13.06 11.81 14.63
CA SER A 685 -13.20 11.88 13.18
C SER A 685 -14.49 11.19 12.71
N CYS A 686 -15.06 11.73 11.63
CA CYS A 686 -16.25 11.21 10.97
C CYS A 686 -15.90 10.73 9.56
N PHE A 687 -16.27 9.49 9.23
CA PHE A 687 -15.92 8.78 8.00
C PHE A 687 -17.16 8.22 7.30
N GLU A 688 -16.98 7.80 6.05
CA GLU A 688 -17.89 6.90 5.33
C GLU A 688 -19.37 7.35 5.30
N PRO A 689 -19.69 8.57 4.82
CA PRO A 689 -21.06 9.07 4.81
C PRO A 689 -21.94 8.32 3.79
N MET A 690 -23.11 7.83 4.21
CA MET A 690 -24.05 7.11 3.34
C MET A 690 -25.50 7.55 3.56
N PRO A 691 -26.29 7.83 2.49
CA PRO A 691 -27.73 8.04 2.60
C PRO A 691 -28.46 6.79 3.12
N VAL A 692 -29.34 6.97 4.11
CA VAL A 692 -30.20 5.90 4.64
C VAL A 692 -31.57 6.00 3.98
N ARG A 693 -31.66 5.47 2.77
CA ARG A 693 -32.87 5.45 1.93
C ARG A 693 -32.91 4.24 1.02
N PRO A 694 -34.09 3.85 0.50
CA PRO A 694 -34.18 2.86 -0.56
C PRO A 694 -33.37 3.27 -1.80
N ARG A 695 -32.73 2.30 -2.44
CA ARG A 695 -32.02 2.44 -3.72
C ARG A 695 -32.38 1.25 -4.63
N PRO A 696 -32.27 1.41 -5.97
CA PRO A 696 -32.50 0.29 -6.88
C PRO A 696 -31.61 -0.90 -6.53
N ALA A 697 -32.22 -2.08 -6.34
CA ALA A 697 -31.49 -3.33 -6.24
C ALA A 697 -30.98 -3.73 -7.63
N PRO A 698 -29.68 -4.00 -7.81
CA PRO A 698 -29.15 -4.57 -9.04
C PRO A 698 -29.79 -5.94 -9.34
N PRO A 699 -29.73 -6.43 -10.58
CA PRO A 699 -30.25 -7.77 -10.90
C PRO A 699 -29.47 -8.86 -10.15
N VAL A 700 -30.19 -9.91 -9.74
CA VAL A 700 -29.56 -11.15 -9.27
C VAL A 700 -28.99 -11.89 -10.47
N LEU A 701 -27.66 -12.08 -10.49
CA LEU A 701 -27.01 -12.88 -11.51
C LEU A 701 -27.09 -14.37 -11.12
N PRO A 702 -27.48 -15.26 -12.04
CA PRO A 702 -27.48 -16.70 -11.76
C PRO A 702 -26.04 -17.17 -11.50
N SER A 703 -25.86 -18.05 -10.51
CA SER A 703 -24.55 -18.66 -10.29
C SER A 703 -24.24 -19.63 -11.42
N LEU A 704 -23.03 -19.49 -11.99
CA LEU A 704 -22.47 -20.40 -12.98
C LEU A 704 -21.48 -21.38 -12.35
N ALA A 705 -21.04 -21.11 -11.12
CA ALA A 705 -20.21 -22.02 -10.34
C ALA A 705 -20.99 -23.30 -9.99
N SER A 706 -20.36 -24.46 -10.19
CA SER A 706 -20.90 -25.73 -9.70
C SER A 706 -20.80 -25.78 -8.18
N HIS A 707 -21.91 -26.08 -7.51
CA HIS A 707 -21.93 -26.35 -6.06
C HIS A 707 -21.36 -27.73 -5.70
N HIS A 708 -21.03 -28.56 -6.70
CA HIS A 708 -20.42 -29.86 -6.47
C HIS A 708 -18.89 -29.73 -6.43
N GLU A 709 -18.31 -29.95 -5.25
CA GLU A 709 -16.85 -30.06 -5.00
C GLU A 709 -16.17 -31.20 -5.80
N THR A 710 -16.93 -31.99 -6.57
CA THR A 710 -16.45 -33.18 -7.27
C THR A 710 -15.66 -32.90 -8.55
N SER A 711 -15.67 -31.66 -9.06
CA SER A 711 -14.85 -31.25 -10.21
C SER A 711 -13.94 -30.06 -9.84
N PRO A 712 -12.68 -30.30 -9.42
CA PRO A 712 -11.73 -29.26 -9.01
C PRO A 712 -11.12 -28.50 -10.21
N LYS A 713 -11.88 -28.37 -11.30
CA LYS A 713 -11.42 -27.87 -12.59
C LYS A 713 -12.49 -27.03 -13.28
N GLY A 714 -12.05 -26.20 -14.21
CA GLY A 714 -12.89 -25.50 -15.18
C GLY A 714 -12.20 -25.43 -16.54
N VAL A 715 -12.78 -24.69 -17.49
CA VAL A 715 -12.31 -24.63 -18.88
C VAL A 715 -12.00 -23.19 -19.27
N PHE A 716 -10.84 -22.98 -19.88
CA PHE A 716 -10.51 -21.74 -20.59
C PHE A 716 -10.74 -21.89 -22.09
N TYR A 717 -11.25 -20.84 -22.71
CA TYR A 717 -11.36 -20.69 -24.16
C TYR A 717 -10.73 -19.36 -24.61
N LEU A 718 -9.72 -19.43 -25.47
CA LEU A 718 -9.09 -18.28 -26.12
C LEU A 718 -9.52 -18.25 -27.59
N GLN A 719 -10.13 -17.14 -28.03
CA GLN A 719 -10.61 -17.03 -29.40
C GLN A 719 -9.48 -16.84 -30.43
N ASP A 720 -8.56 -15.91 -30.20
CA ASP A 720 -7.43 -15.66 -31.11
C ASP A 720 -6.29 -14.94 -30.38
N VAL A 721 -5.19 -15.66 -30.09
CA VAL A 721 -4.02 -15.14 -29.38
C VAL A 721 -3.40 -13.90 -30.04
N TYR A 722 -3.61 -13.70 -31.34
CA TYR A 722 -3.07 -12.56 -32.09
C TYR A 722 -3.96 -11.32 -32.02
N ARG A 723 -5.11 -11.38 -31.34
CA ARG A 723 -5.88 -10.19 -30.95
C ARG A 723 -5.21 -9.62 -29.70
N SER A 724 -4.25 -8.74 -29.91
CA SER A 724 -3.47 -8.15 -28.82
C SER A 724 -3.38 -6.63 -28.96
N THR A 725 -3.09 -5.95 -27.87
CA THR A 725 -2.61 -4.56 -27.88
C THR A 725 -1.16 -4.45 -28.33
N GLN A 726 -0.43 -5.57 -28.42
CA GLN A 726 0.93 -5.66 -28.94
C GLN A 726 0.94 -6.26 -30.34
N ASP A 727 1.86 -5.82 -31.20
CA ASP A 727 2.03 -6.37 -32.54
C ASP A 727 2.81 -7.70 -32.48
N ILE A 728 2.11 -8.82 -32.58
CA ILE A 728 2.70 -10.17 -32.63
C ILE A 728 2.42 -10.79 -34.00
N PRO A 729 3.45 -11.14 -34.80
CA PRO A 729 3.23 -11.77 -36.10
C PRO A 729 2.47 -13.10 -35.96
N ARG A 730 1.48 -13.33 -36.85
CA ARG A 730 0.72 -14.59 -36.86
C ARG A 730 1.65 -15.76 -37.19
N GLY A 731 1.47 -16.87 -36.48
CA GLY A 731 2.30 -18.07 -36.60
C GLY A 731 3.47 -18.09 -35.62
N THR A 732 3.80 -16.96 -34.96
CA THR A 732 4.83 -16.93 -33.93
C THR A 732 4.44 -17.77 -32.71
N ILE A 733 3.20 -17.65 -32.24
CA ILE A 733 2.72 -18.38 -31.06
C ILE A 733 2.28 -19.79 -31.46
N ARG A 734 2.93 -20.79 -30.87
CA ARG A 734 2.66 -22.23 -31.11
C ARG A 734 1.95 -22.90 -29.95
N ARG A 735 2.19 -22.45 -28.72
CA ARG A 735 1.64 -23.06 -27.50
C ARG A 735 1.32 -22.00 -26.45
N LEU A 736 0.48 -22.36 -25.49
CA LEU A 736 0.34 -21.63 -24.23
C LEU A 736 0.96 -22.47 -23.11
N ARG A 737 1.74 -21.83 -22.23
CA ARG A 737 2.13 -22.41 -20.92
C ARG A 737 1.16 -21.91 -19.86
N VAL A 738 0.71 -22.82 -19.01
CA VAL A 738 -0.11 -22.52 -17.84
C VAL A 738 0.73 -22.76 -16.59
N ASN A 739 0.89 -21.71 -15.78
CA ASN A 739 1.60 -21.75 -14.53
C ASN A 739 0.62 -21.53 -13.37
N GLU A 740 0.78 -22.26 -12.28
CA GLU A 740 0.17 -21.94 -10.99
C GLU A 740 1.11 -21.01 -10.22
N LEU A 741 0.54 -19.96 -9.62
CA LEU A 741 1.24 -19.12 -8.66
C LEU A 741 0.96 -19.68 -7.27
N ILE A 742 1.99 -19.89 -6.47
CA ILE A 742 1.88 -20.43 -5.12
C ILE A 742 2.00 -19.26 -4.14
N PRO A 743 0.91 -18.84 -3.47
CA PRO A 743 0.96 -17.73 -2.52
C PRO A 743 1.85 -18.04 -1.32
N GLN A 744 2.43 -16.99 -0.73
CA GLN A 744 3.26 -17.13 0.46
C GLN A 744 2.39 -17.51 1.67
N PRO A 745 2.65 -18.64 2.35
CA PRO A 745 1.74 -19.17 3.38
C PRO A 745 1.91 -18.52 4.76
N ALA A 746 2.95 -17.70 4.97
CA ALA A 746 3.29 -17.11 6.25
C ALA A 746 4.13 -15.83 6.10
N GLN A 747 4.28 -15.04 7.17
CA GLN A 747 5.02 -13.77 7.15
C GLN A 747 6.55 -13.93 7.03
N ARG A 748 7.09 -15.04 7.56
CA ARG A 748 8.53 -15.26 7.64
C ARG A 748 8.93 -16.51 6.88
N VAL A 749 9.40 -16.30 5.67
CA VAL A 749 9.88 -17.35 4.76
C VAL A 749 11.32 -17.04 4.34
N PRO A 750 12.15 -18.06 4.02
CA PRO A 750 13.46 -17.84 3.44
C PRO A 750 13.33 -17.33 1.99
N PHE A 751 14.30 -16.55 1.53
CA PHE A 751 14.36 -16.13 0.12
C PHE A 751 14.41 -17.34 -0.81
N SER A 752 13.62 -17.29 -1.88
CA SER A 752 13.47 -18.38 -2.86
C SER A 752 14.05 -18.07 -4.25
N SER A 753 14.48 -16.83 -4.48
CA SER A 753 15.00 -16.36 -5.77
C SER A 753 15.98 -15.20 -5.58
N ARG A 754 16.77 -14.92 -6.62
CA ARG A 754 17.57 -13.68 -6.77
C ARG A 754 16.67 -12.46 -6.82
N VAL A 755 15.45 -12.65 -7.31
CA VAL A 755 14.41 -11.64 -7.37
C VAL A 755 13.82 -11.46 -5.98
N ASN A 756 13.95 -10.23 -5.47
CA ASN A 756 13.37 -9.90 -4.17
C ASN A 756 11.85 -10.04 -4.24
N TYR A 757 11.27 -10.70 -3.24
CA TYR A 757 9.83 -10.87 -3.09
C TYR A 757 9.15 -11.62 -4.24
N GLU A 758 9.87 -12.50 -4.96
CA GLU A 758 9.28 -13.31 -6.05
C GLU A 758 8.15 -14.23 -5.55
N VAL A 759 7.15 -14.44 -6.39
CA VAL A 759 6.08 -15.43 -6.14
C VAL A 759 6.55 -16.78 -6.67
N LEU A 760 6.36 -17.84 -5.88
CA LEU A 760 6.69 -19.18 -6.36
C LEU A 760 5.75 -19.57 -7.50
N LYS A 761 6.29 -20.25 -8.51
CA LYS A 761 5.53 -20.68 -9.68
C LYS A 761 5.74 -22.17 -9.93
N ARG A 762 4.70 -22.86 -10.37
CA ARG A 762 4.74 -24.24 -10.87
C ARG A 762 4.21 -24.26 -12.30
N VAL A 763 4.93 -24.91 -13.22
CA VAL A 763 4.39 -25.19 -14.55
C VAL A 763 3.38 -26.33 -14.42
N LEU A 764 2.12 -26.09 -14.78
CA LEU A 764 1.10 -27.14 -14.84
C LEU A 764 1.19 -27.92 -16.15
N GLY A 765 1.52 -27.22 -17.23
CA GLY A 765 1.75 -27.82 -18.52
C GLY A 765 1.60 -26.83 -19.68
N THR A 766 1.52 -27.38 -20.89
CA THR A 766 1.33 -26.59 -22.10
C THR A 766 0.22 -27.14 -22.96
N VAL A 767 -0.39 -26.28 -23.78
CA VAL A 767 -1.38 -26.69 -24.80
C VAL A 767 -1.04 -26.07 -26.14
N PRO A 768 -1.28 -26.78 -27.26
CA PRO A 768 -1.10 -26.20 -28.60
C PRO A 768 -2.09 -25.06 -28.84
N VAL A 769 -1.65 -24.09 -29.64
CA VAL A 769 -2.51 -23.06 -30.23
C VAL A 769 -2.80 -23.46 -31.68
N ASP A 770 -4.07 -23.49 -32.05
CA ASP A 770 -4.50 -23.81 -33.42
C ASP A 770 -3.97 -22.77 -34.42
N GLU A 771 -3.90 -23.14 -35.70
CA GLU A 771 -3.42 -22.23 -36.78
C GLU A 771 -4.23 -20.92 -36.85
N ASN A 772 -5.50 -20.98 -36.48
CA ASN A 772 -6.42 -19.84 -36.42
C ASN A 772 -6.17 -18.92 -35.20
N GLY A 773 -5.28 -19.30 -34.28
CA GLY A 773 -4.92 -18.59 -33.05
C GLY A 773 -5.69 -19.00 -31.79
N SER A 774 -6.63 -19.94 -31.85
CA SER A 774 -7.47 -20.34 -30.72
C SER A 774 -6.84 -21.42 -29.84
N ALA A 775 -7.30 -21.53 -28.58
CA ALA A 775 -6.98 -22.65 -27.69
C ALA A 775 -8.14 -22.91 -26.72
N VAL A 776 -8.43 -24.18 -26.43
CA VAL A 776 -9.46 -24.60 -25.46
C VAL A 776 -8.88 -25.67 -24.56
N PHE A 777 -8.87 -25.45 -23.25
CA PHE A 777 -8.20 -26.36 -22.33
C PHE A 777 -8.80 -26.34 -20.93
N GLU A 778 -8.66 -27.48 -20.25
CA GLU A 778 -9.03 -27.65 -18.85
C GLU A 778 -7.90 -27.17 -17.92
N ALA A 779 -8.25 -26.51 -16.82
CA ALA A 779 -7.31 -26.02 -15.81
C ALA A 779 -7.88 -26.17 -14.39
N PRO A 780 -7.03 -26.24 -13.34
CA PRO A 780 -7.51 -26.33 -11.96
C PRO A 780 -8.29 -25.06 -11.56
N SER A 781 -9.36 -25.26 -10.79
CA SER A 781 -10.12 -24.19 -10.14
C SER A 781 -9.57 -23.89 -8.75
N GLY A 782 -9.85 -22.69 -8.23
CA GLY A 782 -9.49 -22.33 -6.86
C GLY A 782 -8.01 -22.00 -6.63
N VAL A 783 -7.24 -21.80 -7.70
CA VAL A 783 -5.83 -21.41 -7.65
C VAL A 783 -5.55 -20.25 -8.62
N PRO A 784 -4.60 -19.34 -8.31
CA PRO A 784 -4.18 -18.32 -9.24
C PRO A 784 -3.30 -18.90 -10.36
N LEU A 785 -3.65 -18.59 -11.59
CA LEU A 785 -3.01 -19.07 -12.81
C LEU A 785 -2.40 -17.92 -13.61
N GLN A 786 -1.28 -18.21 -14.26
CA GLN A 786 -0.58 -17.33 -15.17
C GLN A 786 -0.42 -17.99 -16.54
N PHE A 787 -0.61 -17.21 -17.62
CA PHE A 787 -0.41 -17.66 -18.98
C PHE A 787 0.85 -17.06 -19.62
N GLN A 788 1.52 -17.85 -20.45
CA GLN A 788 2.60 -17.41 -21.31
C GLN A 788 2.36 -17.90 -22.74
N ALA A 789 2.46 -16.98 -23.70
CA ALA A 789 2.36 -17.30 -25.13
C ALA A 789 3.75 -17.71 -25.64
N LEU A 790 3.89 -18.94 -26.14
CA LEU A 790 5.17 -19.56 -26.46
C LEU A 790 5.44 -19.63 -27.96
N ASP A 791 6.70 -19.44 -28.36
CA ASP A 791 7.18 -19.65 -29.73
C ASP A 791 7.43 -21.14 -30.08
N GLU A 792 8.01 -21.39 -31.25
CA GLU A 792 8.39 -22.74 -31.71
C GLU A 792 9.48 -23.41 -30.85
N ASN A 793 10.28 -22.61 -30.13
CA ASN A 793 11.32 -23.10 -29.22
C ASN A 793 10.79 -23.32 -27.81
N GLY A 794 9.53 -22.95 -27.54
CA GLY A 794 8.91 -23.00 -26.22
C GLY A 794 9.27 -21.81 -25.32
N MET A 795 9.84 -20.74 -25.86
CA MET A 795 10.18 -19.52 -25.12
C MET A 795 8.97 -18.59 -25.04
N ALA A 796 8.77 -17.94 -23.90
CA ALA A 796 7.66 -17.02 -23.68
C ALA A 796 7.86 -15.71 -24.46
N VAL A 797 7.16 -15.59 -25.60
CA VAL A 797 7.09 -14.36 -26.39
C VAL A 797 6.43 -13.26 -25.57
N MET A 798 5.36 -13.58 -24.84
CA MET A 798 4.65 -12.65 -23.97
C MET A 798 4.18 -13.37 -22.71
N THR A 799 4.37 -12.73 -21.55
CA THR A 799 3.92 -13.25 -20.25
C THR A 799 2.82 -12.36 -19.69
N MET A 800 1.73 -12.98 -19.23
CA MET A 800 0.72 -12.30 -18.42
C MET A 800 1.30 -11.97 -17.04
N ARG A 801 1.67 -10.70 -16.82
CA ARG A 801 2.22 -10.24 -15.54
C ARG A 801 1.10 -9.92 -14.54
N SER A 802 0.23 -10.89 -14.31
CA SER A 802 -0.97 -10.84 -13.48
C SER A 802 -1.42 -12.29 -13.23
N SER A 803 -2.57 -12.48 -12.59
CA SER A 803 -3.19 -13.80 -12.40
C SER A 803 -4.67 -13.81 -12.75
N VAL A 804 -5.12 -14.95 -13.25
CA VAL A 804 -6.53 -15.31 -13.47
C VAL A 804 -6.87 -16.53 -12.61
N TYR A 805 -8.15 -16.85 -12.46
CA TYR A 805 -8.58 -18.04 -11.74
C TYR A 805 -9.90 -18.54 -12.32
N LEU A 806 -10.31 -19.75 -11.90
CA LEU A 806 -11.61 -20.34 -12.21
C LEU A 806 -12.30 -20.71 -10.90
N GLN A 807 -13.62 -20.53 -10.86
CA GLN A 807 -14.49 -21.25 -9.94
C GLN A 807 -14.70 -22.70 -10.44
N PRO A 808 -15.06 -23.65 -9.56
CA PRO A 808 -15.38 -25.02 -9.97
C PRO A 808 -16.46 -25.08 -11.05
N GLY A 809 -16.16 -25.76 -12.16
CA GLY A 809 -17.07 -25.90 -13.30
C GLY A 809 -17.20 -24.67 -14.22
N GLU A 810 -16.48 -23.59 -13.95
CA GLU A 810 -16.54 -22.37 -14.76
C GLU A 810 -15.99 -22.60 -16.17
N GLN A 811 -16.64 -21.96 -17.16
CA GLN A 811 -16.10 -21.79 -18.50
C GLN A 811 -15.77 -20.31 -18.72
N ALA A 812 -14.48 -19.99 -18.76
CA ALA A 812 -14.00 -18.62 -18.91
C ALA A 812 -13.40 -18.38 -20.31
N GLY A 813 -13.78 -17.28 -20.95
CA GLY A 813 -13.37 -16.94 -22.30
C GLY A 813 -12.61 -15.62 -22.39
N CYS A 814 -11.61 -15.54 -23.27
CA CYS A 814 -11.02 -14.27 -23.71
C CYS A 814 -11.02 -14.15 -25.24
N VAL A 815 -11.15 -12.91 -25.73
CA VAL A 815 -11.15 -12.63 -27.18
C VAL A 815 -9.72 -12.70 -27.70
N GLY A 816 -8.73 -12.34 -26.88
CA GLY A 816 -7.33 -12.32 -27.29
C GLY A 816 -6.32 -12.31 -26.15
N CYS A 817 -5.07 -12.01 -26.49
CA CYS A 817 -3.99 -11.88 -25.52
C CYS A 817 -3.76 -10.40 -25.22
N HIS A 818 -4.32 -9.92 -24.11
CA HIS A 818 -4.22 -8.50 -23.73
C HIS A 818 -4.92 -7.57 -24.74
N GLU A 819 -6.04 -8.03 -25.30
CA GLU A 819 -6.90 -7.29 -26.21
C GLU A 819 -7.54 -6.09 -25.51
N ARG A 820 -7.92 -5.06 -26.29
CA ARG A 820 -8.76 -3.99 -25.74
C ARG A 820 -10.10 -4.57 -25.32
N ARG A 821 -10.55 -4.32 -24.10
CA ARG A 821 -11.81 -4.86 -23.56
C ARG A 821 -13.07 -4.29 -24.22
N THR A 822 -12.91 -3.23 -25.02
CA THR A 822 -13.95 -2.69 -25.90
C THR A 822 -14.04 -3.39 -27.25
N CYS A 823 -13.14 -4.35 -27.56
CA CYS A 823 -13.24 -5.15 -28.78
C CYS A 823 -14.46 -6.05 -28.73
N SER A 824 -15.27 -6.03 -29.79
CA SER A 824 -16.24 -7.08 -30.03
C SER A 824 -15.52 -8.42 -30.30
N PRO A 825 -16.09 -9.55 -29.86
CA PRO A 825 -15.62 -10.87 -30.28
C PRO A 825 -15.56 -10.95 -31.81
N VAL A 826 -14.60 -11.70 -32.34
CA VAL A 826 -14.49 -11.87 -33.79
C VAL A 826 -15.71 -12.66 -34.27
N ILE A 827 -16.50 -12.10 -35.19
CA ILE A 827 -17.58 -12.83 -35.87
C ILE A 827 -16.93 -13.80 -36.85
N ARG A 828 -16.55 -14.97 -36.35
CA ARG A 828 -16.29 -16.17 -37.14
C ARG A 828 -17.50 -17.10 -36.95
N PRO A 829 -17.80 -18.05 -37.86
CA PRO A 829 -18.57 -19.22 -37.44
C PRO A 829 -17.88 -19.71 -36.17
N SER A 830 -18.60 -19.66 -35.05
CA SER A 830 -18.11 -20.06 -33.73
C SER A 830 -17.31 -21.36 -33.94
N PRO A 831 -16.09 -21.54 -33.38
CA PRO A 831 -15.62 -22.90 -33.21
C PRO A 831 -16.76 -23.56 -32.44
N THR A 832 -17.43 -24.44 -33.16
CA THR A 832 -18.61 -25.16 -32.71
C THR A 832 -18.31 -25.77 -31.34
N ALA A 833 -19.33 -26.24 -30.65
CA ALA A 833 -19.21 -27.19 -29.53
C ALA A 833 -18.41 -28.49 -29.86
N ALA A 834 -17.55 -28.48 -30.88
CA ALA A 834 -16.73 -29.55 -31.44
C ALA A 834 -15.21 -29.30 -31.34
N GLN A 835 -14.71 -28.13 -30.86
CA GLN A 835 -13.29 -28.02 -30.51
C GLN A 835 -13.03 -28.87 -29.25
N PRO A 836 -12.12 -29.86 -29.28
CA PRO A 836 -11.88 -30.71 -28.13
C PRO A 836 -11.28 -29.87 -26.98
N VAL A 837 -11.83 -30.03 -25.77
CA VAL A 837 -11.21 -29.47 -24.57
C VAL A 837 -9.92 -30.23 -24.30
N LEU A 838 -8.78 -29.56 -24.49
CA LEU A 838 -7.47 -30.18 -24.34
C LEU A 838 -7.08 -30.31 -22.88
N GLN A 839 -6.32 -31.37 -22.59
CA GLN A 839 -5.62 -31.53 -21.31
C GLN A 839 -4.25 -30.89 -21.41
N LEU A 840 -3.76 -30.33 -20.30
CA LEU A 840 -2.41 -29.77 -20.23
C LEU A 840 -1.38 -30.89 -20.43
N GLU A 841 -0.46 -30.72 -21.38
CA GLU A 841 0.69 -31.60 -21.52
C GLU A 841 1.70 -31.30 -20.39
N PRO A 842 2.05 -32.30 -19.55
CA PRO A 842 3.10 -32.24 -18.54
C PRO A 842 4.37 -31.44 -18.92
N PRO A 843 4.95 -30.63 -18.02
CA PRO A 843 6.29 -30.09 -18.24
C PRO A 843 7.35 -31.19 -18.28
N ALA A 844 8.51 -30.88 -18.86
CA ALA A 844 9.65 -31.81 -18.91
C ALA A 844 10.35 -31.90 -17.54
N GLY A 845 10.84 -33.09 -17.19
CA GLY A 845 11.62 -33.30 -15.97
C GLY A 845 10.80 -33.71 -14.75
N PRO A 846 11.36 -33.57 -13.53
CA PRO A 846 10.70 -34.02 -12.31
C PRO A 846 9.50 -33.14 -11.96
N HIS A 847 8.40 -33.79 -11.58
CA HIS A 847 7.16 -33.13 -11.17
C HIS A 847 7.11 -33.05 -9.65
N ASP A 848 7.62 -31.97 -9.08
CA ASP A 848 7.54 -31.72 -7.63
C ASP A 848 6.15 -31.16 -7.29
N PRO A 849 5.44 -31.68 -6.26
CA PRO A 849 4.23 -31.06 -5.73
C PRO A 849 4.45 -29.65 -5.15
N GLY A 850 5.69 -29.18 -5.02
CA GLY A 850 6.02 -27.78 -4.77
C GLY A 850 5.97 -26.89 -6.02
N GLY A 851 6.67 -25.75 -5.96
CA GLY A 851 7.02 -24.90 -7.09
C GLY A 851 8.29 -25.37 -7.81
N PHE A 852 8.71 -24.63 -8.83
CA PHE A 852 9.88 -24.95 -9.63
C PHE A 852 11.20 -24.86 -8.81
N SER A 853 11.98 -25.95 -8.79
CA SER A 853 13.31 -25.99 -8.15
C SER A 853 14.43 -26.08 -9.18
N PHE A 854 15.40 -25.17 -9.10
CA PHE A 854 16.58 -25.16 -9.95
C PHE A 854 17.43 -26.42 -9.73
N ALA A 855 17.65 -26.81 -8.47
CA ALA A 855 18.49 -27.96 -8.13
C ALA A 855 17.87 -29.28 -8.60
N LYS A 856 16.54 -29.41 -8.58
CA LYS A 856 15.85 -30.62 -9.04
C LYS A 856 15.69 -30.66 -10.57
N THR A 857 15.55 -29.50 -11.22
CA THR A 857 15.14 -29.44 -12.64
C THR A 857 16.27 -29.05 -13.59
N VAL A 858 17.04 -28.02 -13.25
CA VAL A 858 18.06 -27.41 -14.12
C VAL A 858 19.45 -27.97 -13.85
N GLN A 859 19.83 -28.14 -12.58
CA GLN A 859 21.16 -28.65 -12.21
C GLN A 859 21.50 -29.99 -12.89
N PRO A 860 20.59 -31.00 -12.99
CA PRO A 860 20.91 -32.24 -13.72
C PRO A 860 21.22 -32.03 -15.20
N VAL A 861 20.67 -30.98 -15.83
CA VAL A 861 21.00 -30.62 -17.22
C VAL A 861 22.42 -30.03 -17.28
N LEU A 862 22.78 -29.16 -16.34
CA LEU A 862 24.12 -28.60 -16.25
C LEU A 862 25.17 -29.69 -15.96
N ASP A 863 24.84 -30.62 -15.07
CA ASP A 863 25.69 -31.76 -14.70
C ASP A 863 25.97 -32.68 -15.90
N ARG A 864 24.99 -32.85 -16.78
CA ARG A 864 25.09 -33.69 -17.98
C ARG A 864 25.89 -33.04 -19.11
N TYR A 865 25.70 -31.75 -19.34
CA TYR A 865 26.15 -31.10 -20.58
C TYR A 865 27.25 -30.05 -20.38
N CYS A 866 27.36 -29.44 -19.20
CA CYS A 866 28.18 -28.24 -19.00
C CYS A 866 29.31 -28.44 -17.98
N LEU A 867 29.13 -29.34 -17.02
CA LEU A 867 29.98 -29.49 -15.84
C LEU A 867 31.43 -29.85 -16.16
N ASP A 868 31.67 -30.62 -17.23
CA ASP A 868 33.02 -31.00 -17.64
C ASP A 868 33.91 -29.79 -17.99
N CYS A 869 33.30 -28.71 -18.49
CA CYS A 869 33.98 -27.45 -18.81
C CYS A 869 33.83 -26.42 -17.67
N HIS A 870 32.61 -26.20 -17.18
CA HIS A 870 32.30 -25.12 -16.25
C HIS A 870 32.16 -25.59 -14.79
N GLY A 871 33.06 -26.46 -14.32
CA GLY A 871 33.05 -26.88 -12.91
C GLY A 871 34.12 -27.92 -12.56
N LEU A 872 34.48 -28.78 -13.51
CA LEU A 872 35.61 -29.72 -13.36
C LEU A 872 36.91 -29.20 -13.98
N LYS A 873 36.85 -28.13 -14.77
CA LYS A 873 37.99 -27.47 -15.41
C LYS A 873 37.91 -25.97 -15.19
N GLU A 874 39.06 -25.32 -15.25
CA GLU A 874 39.14 -23.86 -15.29
C GLU A 874 38.80 -23.38 -16.70
N THR A 875 37.90 -22.39 -16.78
CA THR A 875 37.53 -21.72 -18.04
C THR A 875 37.83 -20.24 -17.95
N ALA A 876 38.15 -19.61 -19.09
CA ALA A 876 38.45 -18.19 -19.15
C ALA A 876 37.32 -17.29 -18.60
N GLY A 877 36.06 -17.76 -18.69
CA GLY A 877 34.88 -17.07 -18.18
C GLY A 877 34.65 -17.20 -16.67
N LYS A 878 35.47 -17.99 -15.95
CA LYS A 878 35.35 -18.25 -14.50
C LYS A 878 33.92 -18.62 -14.04
N THR A 879 33.17 -19.29 -14.91
CA THR A 879 31.81 -19.75 -14.60
C THR A 879 31.89 -21.10 -13.89
N ASP A 880 31.40 -21.15 -12.66
CA ASP A 880 31.26 -22.38 -11.88
C ASP A 880 29.79 -22.82 -11.85
N LEU A 881 29.51 -23.98 -12.42
CA LEU A 881 28.21 -24.63 -12.55
C LEU A 881 28.04 -25.82 -11.61
N LEU A 882 28.88 -25.95 -10.57
CA LEU A 882 28.64 -26.90 -9.50
C LEU A 882 27.37 -26.56 -8.71
N GLY A 883 26.57 -27.56 -8.39
CA GLY A 883 25.38 -27.44 -7.53
C GLY A 883 25.69 -27.21 -6.04
N THR A 884 26.91 -26.79 -5.70
CA THR A 884 27.37 -26.62 -4.31
C THR A 884 26.61 -25.48 -3.63
N ILE A 885 26.01 -25.78 -2.47
CA ILE A 885 25.38 -24.80 -1.57
C ILE A 885 26.09 -24.84 -0.23
N ASP A 886 26.53 -23.69 0.28
CA ASP A 886 27.10 -23.58 1.63
C ASP A 886 25.98 -23.52 2.68
N ALA A 887 25.33 -24.66 2.92
CA ALA A 887 24.24 -24.82 3.89
C ALA A 887 24.72 -24.99 5.34
N GLY A 888 25.76 -24.25 5.75
CA GLY A 888 26.13 -24.11 7.15
C GLY A 888 24.97 -23.59 8.01
N GLU A 889 24.93 -23.96 9.29
CA GLU A 889 23.81 -23.59 10.17
C GLU A 889 23.56 -22.07 10.23
N GLU A 890 24.64 -21.29 10.25
CA GLU A 890 24.61 -19.83 10.22
C GLU A 890 24.02 -19.27 8.92
N ASN A 891 24.43 -19.80 7.77
CA ASN A 891 23.93 -19.37 6.46
C ASN A 891 22.45 -19.69 6.29
N VAL A 892 22.02 -20.90 6.71
CA VAL A 892 20.60 -21.26 6.68
C VAL A 892 19.80 -20.36 7.62
N ALA A 893 20.31 -20.07 8.82
CA ALA A 893 19.65 -19.17 9.76
C ALA A 893 19.48 -17.75 9.18
N ASN A 894 20.42 -17.27 8.38
CA ASN A 894 20.37 -15.94 7.74
C ASN A 894 19.58 -15.88 6.41
N SER A 895 19.02 -17.01 5.94
CA SER A 895 18.35 -17.09 4.64
C SER A 895 17.05 -16.27 4.50
N TYR A 896 16.53 -15.70 5.59
CA TYR A 896 15.42 -14.73 5.56
C TYR A 896 15.89 -13.29 5.31
N GLN A 897 17.19 -13.01 5.35
CA GLN A 897 17.79 -11.70 5.08
C GLN A 897 18.55 -11.70 3.75
N GLN A 898 19.08 -12.85 3.34
CA GLN A 898 19.88 -12.98 2.13
C GLN A 898 19.57 -14.31 1.45
N LEU A 899 19.61 -14.33 0.12
CA LEU A 899 19.51 -15.58 -0.65
C LEU A 899 20.74 -16.45 -0.36
N LEU A 900 20.52 -17.76 -0.21
CA LEU A 900 21.58 -18.76 -0.18
C LEU A 900 21.61 -19.50 -1.53
N PRO A 901 22.37 -19.05 -2.55
CA PRO A 901 22.40 -19.68 -3.87
C PRO A 901 23.37 -20.87 -3.93
N SER A 902 23.20 -21.74 -4.92
CA SER A 902 24.28 -22.62 -5.36
C SER A 902 25.31 -21.85 -6.20
N ALA A 903 26.52 -22.38 -6.33
CA ALA A 903 27.55 -21.79 -7.21
C ALA A 903 27.02 -21.63 -8.65
N ALA A 904 26.39 -22.67 -9.21
CA ALA A 904 25.77 -22.62 -10.53
C ALA A 904 24.74 -21.50 -10.69
N TYR A 905 23.80 -21.41 -9.75
CA TYR A 905 22.75 -20.40 -9.81
C TYR A 905 23.34 -18.99 -9.69
N ALA A 906 24.29 -18.80 -8.77
CA ALA A 906 24.97 -17.52 -8.61
C ALA A 906 25.71 -17.11 -9.90
N SER A 907 26.49 -18.01 -10.48
CA SER A 907 27.24 -17.77 -11.73
C SER A 907 26.34 -17.36 -12.89
N LEU A 908 25.18 -18.00 -13.05
CA LEU A 908 24.25 -17.69 -14.14
C LEU A 908 23.48 -16.39 -13.95
N THR A 909 23.25 -15.96 -12.70
CA THR A 909 22.38 -14.82 -12.37
C THR A 909 23.13 -13.55 -11.93
N GLN A 910 24.46 -13.55 -11.97
CA GLN A 910 25.28 -12.51 -11.37
C GLN A 910 25.21 -11.14 -12.06
N ASP A 911 25.24 -11.10 -13.40
CA ASP A 911 25.42 -9.86 -14.19
C ASP A 911 24.15 -9.40 -14.94
N GLY A 912 23.07 -10.19 -14.88
CA GLY A 912 21.81 -9.92 -15.59
C GLY A 912 21.89 -10.05 -17.11
N ARG A 913 23.04 -10.48 -17.66
CA ARG A 913 23.27 -10.65 -19.10
C ARG A 913 22.79 -12.02 -19.57
N LEU A 914 23.27 -13.09 -18.92
CA LEU A 914 22.87 -14.46 -19.28
C LEU A 914 21.39 -14.70 -18.94
N VAL A 915 20.98 -14.30 -17.74
CA VAL A 915 19.61 -14.46 -17.24
C VAL A 915 18.99 -13.09 -17.01
N LYS A 916 17.91 -12.78 -17.75
CA LYS A 916 17.17 -11.53 -17.60
C LYS A 916 15.97 -11.72 -16.68
N ILE A 917 16.05 -11.13 -15.49
CA ILE A 917 14.97 -11.19 -14.48
C ILE A 917 14.19 -9.88 -14.38
N ALA A 918 12.90 -9.99 -14.08
CA ALA A 918 12.08 -8.86 -13.63
C ALA A 918 12.37 -8.58 -12.15
N GLN A 919 13.43 -7.79 -11.89
CA GLN A 919 13.91 -7.48 -10.54
C GLN A 919 13.09 -6.36 -9.89
N TYR A 920 12.83 -6.50 -8.58
CA TYR A 920 12.22 -5.47 -7.73
C TYR A 920 12.83 -4.09 -7.93
N GLY A 921 11.98 -3.11 -8.23
CA GLY A 921 12.34 -1.71 -8.46
C GLY A 921 12.93 -1.43 -9.85
N GLN A 922 13.01 -2.45 -10.71
CA GLN A 922 13.55 -2.39 -12.08
C GLN A 922 12.58 -3.02 -13.10
N GLU A 923 11.36 -3.35 -12.68
CA GLU A 923 10.32 -3.89 -13.55
C GLU A 923 9.81 -2.83 -14.53
N THR A 924 9.55 -3.23 -15.78
CA THR A 924 8.76 -2.39 -16.69
C THR A 924 7.30 -2.41 -16.27
N TRP A 925 6.55 -1.40 -16.69
CA TRP A 925 5.13 -1.27 -16.34
C TRP A 925 4.19 -2.17 -17.15
N TYR A 926 4.61 -2.56 -18.35
CA TYR A 926 3.80 -3.23 -19.35
C TYR A 926 4.53 -4.47 -19.85
N SER A 927 3.81 -5.56 -20.10
CA SER A 927 4.36 -6.69 -20.86
C SER A 927 4.56 -6.29 -22.32
N ARG A 928 5.77 -6.48 -22.86
CA ARG A 928 6.06 -6.34 -24.28
C ARG A 928 6.62 -7.66 -24.85
N PRO A 929 6.47 -7.93 -26.15
CA PRO A 929 7.05 -9.12 -26.75
C PRO A 929 8.57 -9.20 -26.52
N GLY A 930 9.03 -10.28 -25.88
CA GLY A 930 10.44 -10.56 -25.63
C GLY A 930 11.17 -9.65 -24.62
N ASP A 931 10.45 -8.92 -23.75
CA ASP A 931 11.07 -7.94 -22.84
C ASP A 931 11.84 -8.53 -21.65
N TYR A 932 11.44 -9.70 -21.17
CA TYR A 932 12.03 -10.40 -20.03
C TYR A 932 12.29 -11.87 -20.33
N PHE A 933 12.95 -12.54 -19.37
CA PHE A 933 13.08 -13.99 -19.30
C PHE A 933 13.91 -14.61 -20.43
N ALA A 934 13.48 -15.74 -21.03
CA ALA A 934 14.29 -16.48 -21.99
C ALA A 934 14.65 -15.64 -23.22
N HIS A 935 13.72 -14.84 -23.76
CA HIS A 935 14.00 -13.92 -24.86
C HIS A 935 14.85 -12.72 -24.45
N GLY A 936 14.67 -12.22 -23.22
CA GLY A 936 15.36 -11.03 -22.73
C GLY A 936 16.82 -11.27 -22.33
N GLY A 937 17.23 -12.52 -22.09
CA GLY A 937 18.59 -12.92 -21.69
C GLY A 937 19.37 -13.61 -22.80
N GLU A 938 20.71 -13.61 -22.68
CA GLU A 938 21.59 -14.22 -23.69
C GLU A 938 21.69 -15.74 -23.59
N LEU A 939 21.35 -16.35 -22.45
CA LEU A 939 21.55 -17.78 -22.22
C LEU A 939 20.73 -18.66 -23.18
N ALA A 940 19.44 -18.36 -23.35
CA ALA A 940 18.60 -19.17 -24.25
C ALA A 940 19.08 -19.08 -25.70
N ALA A 941 19.41 -17.87 -26.17
CA ALA A 941 19.93 -17.64 -27.52
C ALA A 941 21.28 -18.35 -27.74
N LEU A 942 22.16 -18.36 -26.74
CA LEU A 942 23.42 -19.11 -26.78
C LEU A 942 23.18 -20.61 -26.91
N LEU A 943 22.30 -21.18 -26.09
CA LEU A 943 22.01 -22.62 -26.09
C LEU A 943 21.29 -23.07 -27.37
N LEU A 944 20.44 -22.23 -27.96
CA LEU A 944 19.79 -22.53 -29.24
C LEU A 944 20.76 -22.55 -30.42
N LYS A 945 21.83 -21.73 -30.38
CA LYS A 945 22.89 -21.74 -31.39
C LYS A 945 23.87 -22.91 -31.23
N GLY A 946 23.86 -23.56 -30.07
CA GLY A 946 24.92 -24.48 -29.65
C GLY A 946 26.11 -23.73 -29.03
N HIS A 947 26.73 -24.33 -28.03
CA HIS A 947 27.89 -23.77 -27.34
C HIS A 947 29.04 -24.79 -27.35
N GLU A 948 30.14 -24.48 -28.04
CA GLU A 948 31.33 -25.36 -28.13
C GLU A 948 31.01 -26.81 -28.54
N GLY A 949 30.06 -26.99 -29.46
CA GLY A 949 29.64 -28.30 -29.95
C GLY A 949 28.68 -29.07 -29.03
N VAL A 950 28.22 -28.46 -27.93
CA VAL A 950 27.18 -29.02 -27.06
C VAL A 950 25.80 -28.71 -27.64
N GLU A 951 25.03 -29.76 -27.90
CA GLU A 951 23.62 -29.71 -28.30
C GLU A 951 22.74 -30.36 -27.22
N LEU A 952 21.72 -29.63 -26.75
CA LEU A 952 20.78 -30.13 -25.76
C LEU A 952 19.66 -30.93 -26.42
N ASP A 953 19.29 -32.07 -25.82
CA ASP A 953 18.04 -32.74 -26.16
C ASP A 953 16.82 -31.84 -25.84
N PRO A 954 15.66 -32.06 -26.50
CA PRO A 954 14.48 -31.22 -26.34
C PRO A 954 14.00 -31.05 -24.89
N ASP A 955 14.06 -32.12 -24.09
CA ASP A 955 13.63 -32.10 -22.69
C ASP A 955 14.56 -31.24 -21.84
N SER A 956 15.87 -31.45 -21.99
CA SER A 956 16.91 -30.68 -21.30
C SER A 956 16.85 -29.19 -21.64
N ARG A 957 16.60 -28.87 -22.93
CA ARG A 957 16.39 -27.49 -23.36
C ARG A 957 15.14 -26.88 -22.73
N ARG A 958 14.02 -27.62 -22.71
CA ARG A 958 12.75 -27.14 -22.12
C ARG A 958 12.89 -26.86 -20.62
N ARG A 959 13.60 -27.71 -19.86
CA ARG A 959 13.88 -27.49 -18.43
C ARG A 959 14.57 -26.14 -18.16
N ILE A 960 15.55 -25.76 -18.98
CA ILE A 960 16.24 -24.46 -18.85
C ILE A 960 15.32 -23.30 -19.27
N ILE A 961 14.60 -23.44 -20.38
CA ILE A 961 13.69 -22.37 -20.86
C ILE A 961 12.56 -22.11 -19.84
N ASP A 962 11.93 -23.16 -19.32
CA ASP A 962 10.89 -23.05 -18.29
C ASP A 962 11.43 -22.30 -17.05
N TRP A 963 12.65 -22.62 -16.60
CA TRP A 963 13.29 -21.90 -15.49
C TRP A 963 13.45 -20.40 -15.77
N LEU A 964 13.97 -20.05 -16.95
CA LEU A 964 14.15 -18.65 -17.36
C LEU A 964 12.80 -17.91 -17.38
N ASP A 965 11.79 -18.51 -18.03
CA ASP A 965 10.44 -17.95 -18.20
C ASP A 965 9.64 -17.82 -16.91
N LEU A 966 9.99 -18.57 -15.85
CA LEU A 966 9.39 -18.40 -14.53
C LEU A 966 10.02 -17.28 -13.68
N ASN A 967 10.92 -16.49 -14.26
CA ASN A 967 11.77 -15.50 -13.57
C ASN A 967 12.88 -16.13 -12.72
N ALA A 968 13.44 -17.24 -13.20
CA ALA A 968 14.59 -17.94 -12.64
C ALA A 968 14.49 -18.26 -11.13
N PRO A 969 13.44 -18.97 -10.66
CA PRO A 969 13.37 -19.36 -9.25
C PRO A 969 14.54 -20.29 -8.86
N LEU A 970 15.03 -20.17 -7.62
CA LEU A 970 16.02 -21.09 -7.07
C LEU A 970 15.33 -22.24 -6.34
N TYR A 971 14.48 -21.90 -5.37
CA TYR A 971 13.81 -22.86 -4.49
C TYR A 971 12.32 -22.98 -4.83
N GLY A 972 11.85 -24.22 -4.95
CA GLY A 972 10.44 -24.53 -5.21
C GLY A 972 9.53 -24.51 -3.98
N THR A 973 9.96 -23.97 -2.84
CA THR A 973 9.16 -24.02 -1.61
C THR A 973 9.46 -22.84 -0.70
N TYR A 974 8.45 -22.42 0.07
CA TYR A 974 8.61 -21.47 1.19
C TYR A 974 9.08 -22.16 2.49
N SER A 975 9.24 -23.49 2.49
CA SER A 975 9.64 -24.26 3.66
C SER A 975 11.07 -23.96 4.12
N TRP A 976 11.30 -24.06 5.43
CA TRP A 976 12.64 -24.06 6.04
C TRP A 976 13.33 -25.43 6.01
N ASN A 977 12.63 -26.47 5.55
CA ASN A 977 13.15 -27.82 5.35
C ASN A 977 13.27 -28.05 3.83
N LYS A 978 14.32 -27.50 3.23
CA LYS A 978 14.59 -27.62 1.79
C LYS A 978 15.55 -28.77 1.54
N ASP A 979 15.22 -29.65 0.61
CA ASP A 979 16.06 -30.79 0.21
C ASP A 979 17.46 -30.34 -0.25
N GLU A 980 17.51 -29.16 -0.87
CA GLU A 980 18.71 -28.48 -1.34
C GLU A 980 19.72 -28.14 -0.24
N TRP A 981 19.29 -28.10 1.03
CA TRP A 981 20.15 -27.76 2.18
C TRP A 981 20.75 -28.99 2.86
N ARG A 982 20.54 -30.19 2.30
CA ARG A 982 21.19 -31.41 2.79
C ARG A 982 22.69 -31.36 2.54
N ARG A 983 23.45 -31.83 3.52
CA ARG A 983 24.92 -31.87 3.48
C ARG A 983 25.41 -33.29 3.19
N PRO A 984 26.64 -33.46 2.69
CA PRO A 984 27.25 -34.78 2.57
C PRO A 984 27.40 -35.44 3.94
N ASP A 985 27.07 -36.73 4.04
CA ASP A 985 27.41 -37.53 5.22
C ASP A 985 28.85 -38.01 5.10
N PRO A 986 29.76 -37.71 6.04
CA PRO A 986 31.17 -38.06 5.89
C PRO A 986 31.43 -39.56 5.71
N GLN A 987 30.68 -40.43 6.42
CA GLN A 987 30.87 -41.88 6.34
C GLN A 987 30.23 -42.44 5.06
N GLY A 988 29.02 -42.00 4.74
CA GLY A 988 28.33 -42.37 3.51
C GLY A 988 29.09 -41.91 2.26
N GLU A 989 29.62 -40.69 2.25
CA GLU A 989 30.46 -40.17 1.17
C GLU A 989 31.74 -41.00 1.00
N GLN A 990 32.41 -41.36 2.10
CA GLN A 990 33.59 -42.21 2.04
C GLN A 990 33.26 -43.60 1.44
N ALA A 991 32.14 -44.19 1.83
CA ALA A 991 31.67 -45.48 1.31
C ALA A 991 31.32 -45.38 -0.19
N LEU A 992 30.60 -44.33 -0.58
CA LEU A 992 30.24 -44.03 -1.97
C LEU A 992 31.49 -43.87 -2.82
N ARG A 993 32.44 -43.00 -2.43
CA ARG A 993 33.70 -42.78 -3.17
C ARG A 993 34.53 -44.04 -3.31
N SER A 994 34.57 -44.87 -2.26
CA SER A 994 35.27 -46.16 -2.30
C SER A 994 34.63 -47.13 -3.31
N HIS A 995 33.31 -47.12 -3.44
CA HIS A 995 32.61 -47.91 -4.45
C HIS A 995 32.83 -47.35 -5.86
N ILE A 996 32.69 -46.04 -6.06
CA ILE A 996 32.96 -45.37 -7.36
C ILE A 996 34.37 -45.69 -7.85
N ARG A 997 35.38 -45.62 -6.97
CA ARG A 997 36.77 -45.94 -7.32
C ARG A 997 36.93 -47.35 -7.89
N ARG A 998 36.24 -48.34 -7.31
CA ARG A 998 36.30 -49.73 -7.79
C ARG A 998 35.54 -49.93 -9.10
N SER A 999 34.40 -49.25 -9.27
CA SER A 999 33.53 -49.46 -10.43
C SER A 999 33.94 -48.63 -11.65
N PHE A 1000 34.47 -47.42 -11.43
CA PHE A 1000 34.69 -46.40 -12.47
C PHE A 1000 36.07 -45.71 -12.42
N GLY A 1001 36.89 -45.99 -11.40
CA GLY A 1001 38.27 -45.48 -11.28
C GLY A 1001 38.43 -44.20 -10.44
N ASP A 1002 39.70 -43.85 -10.18
CA ASP A 1002 40.08 -42.75 -9.28
C ASP A 1002 39.66 -41.36 -9.76
N ALA A 1003 39.71 -41.12 -11.07
CA ALA A 1003 39.40 -39.81 -11.65
C ALA A 1003 37.96 -39.38 -11.35
N LEU A 1004 36.99 -40.28 -11.47
CA LEU A 1004 35.58 -40.00 -11.14
C LEU A 1004 35.37 -39.93 -9.62
N ALA A 1005 36.01 -40.83 -8.86
CA ALA A 1005 35.90 -40.85 -7.40
C ALA A 1005 36.50 -39.62 -6.71
N GLY A 1006 37.44 -38.92 -7.37
CA GLY A 1006 38.09 -37.71 -6.87
C GLY A 1006 37.35 -36.40 -7.17
N GLN A 1007 36.26 -36.42 -7.94
CA GLN A 1007 35.52 -35.20 -8.29
C GLN A 1007 34.79 -34.60 -7.08
N PRO A 1008 34.47 -33.28 -7.11
CA PRO A 1008 33.68 -32.64 -6.06
C PRO A 1008 32.39 -33.39 -5.77
N PHE A 1009 31.95 -33.43 -4.51
CA PHE A 1009 30.72 -34.17 -4.15
C PHE A 1009 29.50 -33.70 -4.95
N ALA A 1010 29.32 -32.38 -5.10
CA ALA A 1010 28.25 -31.78 -5.88
C ALA A 1010 28.31 -32.09 -7.39
N ALA A 1011 29.44 -32.57 -7.91
CA ALA A 1011 29.57 -33.05 -9.28
C ALA A 1011 29.11 -34.51 -9.45
N LEU A 1012 28.93 -35.23 -8.35
CA LEU A 1012 28.57 -36.66 -8.32
C LEU A 1012 27.12 -36.85 -7.86
N VAL A 1013 26.71 -36.11 -6.82
CA VAL A 1013 25.45 -36.31 -6.10
C VAL A 1013 24.58 -35.06 -6.15
N ASN A 1014 23.34 -35.24 -6.61
CA ASN A 1014 22.29 -34.23 -6.48
C ASN A 1014 21.59 -34.43 -5.13
N VAL A 1015 21.92 -33.59 -4.15
CA VAL A 1015 21.34 -33.70 -2.81
C VAL A 1015 19.86 -33.33 -2.77
N ALA A 1016 19.31 -32.62 -3.76
CA ALA A 1016 17.90 -32.22 -3.76
C ALA A 1016 17.00 -33.32 -4.34
N LEU A 1017 17.51 -34.06 -5.33
CA LEU A 1017 16.83 -35.17 -5.98
C LEU A 1017 17.84 -36.29 -6.26
N PRO A 1018 18.07 -37.22 -5.31
CA PRO A 1018 19.13 -38.22 -5.40
C PRO A 1018 19.10 -39.06 -6.67
N ASP A 1019 17.91 -39.38 -7.18
CA ASP A 1019 17.73 -40.18 -8.39
C ASP A 1019 18.21 -39.47 -9.67
N GLU A 1020 18.40 -38.15 -9.66
CA GLU A 1020 18.99 -37.38 -10.76
C GLU A 1020 20.51 -37.15 -10.58
N SER A 1021 21.15 -37.81 -9.61
CA SER A 1021 22.60 -37.72 -9.39
C SER A 1021 23.41 -38.18 -10.61
N ARG A 1022 24.41 -37.41 -11.01
CA ARG A 1022 25.31 -37.73 -12.13
C ARG A 1022 25.91 -39.13 -12.03
N ILE A 1023 26.27 -39.59 -10.82
CA ILE A 1023 26.84 -40.93 -10.63
C ILE A 1023 25.86 -42.08 -10.90
N LEU A 1024 24.56 -41.82 -10.86
CA LEU A 1024 23.52 -42.77 -11.25
C LEU A 1024 23.17 -42.64 -12.73
N LYS A 1025 23.05 -41.40 -13.22
CA LYS A 1025 22.55 -41.12 -14.56
C LYS A 1025 23.62 -41.30 -15.64
N ALA A 1026 24.86 -40.87 -15.43
CA ALA A 1026 25.91 -40.94 -16.45
C ALA A 1026 26.24 -42.38 -16.90
N PRO A 1027 26.34 -43.39 -16.00
CA PRO A 1027 26.59 -44.78 -16.39
C PRO A 1027 25.34 -45.56 -16.83
N LEU A 1028 24.13 -45.06 -16.54
CA LEU A 1028 22.89 -45.72 -16.92
C LEU A 1028 22.58 -45.50 -18.41
N ALA A 1029 22.11 -46.54 -19.09
CA ALA A 1029 21.74 -46.49 -20.50
C ALA A 1029 20.59 -45.50 -20.77
N ARG A 1030 20.63 -44.82 -21.93
CA ARG A 1030 19.60 -43.85 -22.34
C ARG A 1030 18.19 -44.42 -22.36
N GLY A 1031 18.04 -45.68 -22.81
CA GLY A 1031 16.74 -46.37 -22.84
C GLY A 1031 16.12 -46.66 -21.47
N ALA A 1032 16.93 -46.62 -20.39
CA ALA A 1032 16.48 -46.73 -19.01
C ALA A 1032 16.40 -45.36 -18.30
N GLY A 1033 16.46 -44.26 -19.06
CA GLY A 1033 16.40 -42.90 -18.53
C GLY A 1033 17.74 -42.33 -18.04
N GLY A 1034 18.87 -43.00 -18.30
CA GLY A 1034 20.22 -42.49 -18.04
C GLY A 1034 20.80 -41.65 -19.18
N TRP A 1035 22.08 -41.31 -19.12
CA TRP A 1035 22.77 -40.46 -20.11
C TRP A 1035 23.67 -41.27 -21.05
N GLY A 1036 24.09 -42.46 -20.65
CA GLY A 1036 24.98 -43.34 -21.42
C GLY A 1036 26.33 -42.69 -21.75
N GLN A 1037 26.90 -41.93 -20.81
CA GLN A 1037 28.18 -41.23 -20.98
C GLN A 1037 29.36 -42.03 -20.42
N ILE A 1038 29.11 -43.02 -19.55
CA ILE A 1038 30.14 -43.90 -18.97
C ILE A 1038 29.78 -45.34 -19.32
N GLU A 1039 30.51 -45.94 -20.28
CA GLU A 1039 30.23 -47.30 -20.75
C GLU A 1039 30.84 -48.39 -19.86
N PRO A 1040 32.13 -48.31 -19.43
CA PRO A 1040 32.70 -49.33 -18.56
C PRO A 1040 32.03 -49.32 -17.18
N GLY A 1041 31.44 -50.45 -16.78
CA GLY A 1041 30.73 -50.57 -15.50
C GLY A 1041 29.34 -49.94 -15.46
N GLY A 1042 28.82 -49.46 -16.60
CA GLY A 1042 27.47 -48.91 -16.72
C GLY A 1042 26.35 -49.94 -16.64
N TRP A 1043 25.12 -49.47 -16.46
CA TRP A 1043 23.92 -50.32 -16.27
C TRP A 1043 22.93 -50.15 -17.42
N LYS A 1044 22.21 -51.23 -17.76
CA LYS A 1044 21.16 -51.26 -18.78
C LYS A 1044 19.78 -50.96 -18.21
N SER A 1045 19.54 -51.21 -16.92
CA SER A 1045 18.27 -50.96 -16.23
C SER A 1045 18.47 -50.55 -14.77
N THR A 1046 17.49 -49.83 -14.21
CA THR A 1046 17.41 -49.49 -12.77
C THR A 1046 17.14 -50.71 -11.87
N ASP A 1047 16.81 -51.85 -12.46
CA ASP A 1047 16.57 -53.10 -11.72
C ASP A 1047 17.83 -53.89 -11.39
N GLU A 1048 18.97 -53.51 -11.97
CA GLU A 1048 20.22 -54.21 -11.75
C GLU A 1048 20.68 -54.08 -10.29
N PRO A 1049 21.16 -55.17 -9.66
CA PRO A 1049 21.58 -55.15 -8.26
C PRO A 1049 22.63 -54.09 -7.94
N GLU A 1050 23.60 -53.89 -8.85
CA GLU A 1050 24.66 -52.90 -8.66
C GLU A 1050 24.14 -51.45 -8.83
N TYR A 1051 23.14 -51.21 -9.67
CA TYR A 1051 22.46 -49.89 -9.73
C TYR A 1051 21.75 -49.59 -8.41
N ARG A 1052 20.95 -50.53 -7.91
CA ARG A 1052 20.22 -50.37 -6.62
C ARG A 1052 21.18 -50.16 -5.45
N LYS A 1053 22.32 -50.84 -5.47
CA LYS A 1053 23.39 -50.66 -4.48
C LYS A 1053 24.04 -49.28 -4.60
N MET A 1054 24.36 -48.81 -5.80
CA MET A 1054 24.88 -47.45 -5.99
C MET A 1054 23.86 -46.41 -5.50
N ARG A 1055 22.58 -46.56 -5.84
CA ARG A 1055 21.50 -45.68 -5.37
C ARG A 1055 21.44 -45.63 -3.85
N GLY A 1056 21.48 -46.79 -3.18
CA GLY A 1056 21.52 -46.84 -1.71
C GLY A 1056 22.77 -46.16 -1.11
N LEU A 1057 23.92 -46.23 -1.79
CA LEU A 1057 25.14 -45.50 -1.37
C LEU A 1057 25.01 -43.99 -1.58
N VAL A 1058 24.36 -43.55 -2.67
CA VAL A 1058 24.05 -42.14 -2.90
C VAL A 1058 23.13 -41.61 -1.80
N GLU A 1059 22.06 -42.34 -1.46
CA GLU A 1059 21.14 -41.97 -0.37
C GLU A 1059 21.87 -41.93 0.98
N ALA A 1060 22.70 -42.93 1.29
CA ALA A 1060 23.48 -42.98 2.52
C ALA A 1060 24.55 -41.87 2.62
N ALA A 1061 25.02 -41.34 1.48
CA ALA A 1061 25.97 -40.24 1.43
C ALA A 1061 25.34 -38.86 1.65
N ILE A 1062 24.01 -38.79 1.82
CA ILE A 1062 23.28 -37.55 2.05
C ILE A 1062 22.81 -37.55 3.51
N GLN A 1063 23.22 -36.54 4.27
CA GLN A 1063 22.69 -36.36 5.62
C GLN A 1063 21.19 -36.10 5.54
N PRO A 1064 20.38 -36.80 6.34
CA PRO A 1064 19.00 -36.42 6.55
C PRO A 1064 18.94 -34.95 7.00
N LEU A 1065 17.97 -34.19 6.50
CA LEU A 1065 17.73 -32.86 7.05
C LEU A 1065 17.40 -33.02 8.54
N PRO A 1066 18.16 -32.41 9.47
CA PRO A 1066 17.65 -32.27 10.82
C PRO A 1066 16.35 -31.49 10.68
N TYR A 1067 15.23 -32.10 11.08
CA TYR A 1067 13.92 -31.47 10.99
C TYR A 1067 13.98 -30.13 11.72
N ARG A 1068 13.84 -29.04 10.96
CA ARG A 1068 13.76 -27.69 11.50
C ARG A 1068 12.29 -27.34 11.57
N ASP A 1069 11.67 -27.50 12.74
CA ASP A 1069 10.31 -26.99 12.98
C ASP A 1069 10.35 -25.47 13.12
N ILE A 1070 10.51 -24.80 11.99
CA ILE A 1070 10.46 -23.35 11.92
C ILE A 1070 9.05 -22.97 11.47
N ALA A 1071 8.08 -23.27 12.33
CA ALA A 1071 6.72 -22.71 12.37
C ALA A 1071 5.63 -23.40 11.55
N GLY A 1072 5.29 -24.65 11.86
CA GLY A 1072 3.94 -25.15 11.59
C GLY A 1072 3.51 -25.13 10.12
N THR A 1073 4.47 -25.19 9.19
CA THR A 1073 4.21 -25.52 7.78
C THR A 1073 3.89 -27.01 7.58
N CYS A 1074 3.93 -27.82 8.65
CA CYS A 1074 3.91 -29.29 8.62
C CYS A 1074 2.80 -29.97 9.45
N GLY A 1075 2.01 -29.23 10.23
CA GLY A 1075 0.89 -29.78 11.01
C GLY A 1075 1.21 -30.64 12.26
N ARG A 1076 2.35 -30.45 12.97
CA ARG A 1076 2.69 -31.23 14.21
C ARG A 1076 2.81 -30.39 15.50
N ASP A 1077 2.65 -31.03 16.66
CA ASP A 1077 2.28 -30.55 18.01
C ASP A 1077 3.45 -30.15 18.96
N GLU A 1078 3.39 -30.47 20.27
CA GLU A 1078 3.78 -29.69 21.47
C GLU A 1078 5.26 -29.24 21.67
N LYS A 1079 6.18 -29.48 20.72
CA LYS A 1079 7.62 -29.17 20.89
C LYS A 1079 8.13 -28.04 19.98
N CYS A 1080 7.33 -26.99 19.79
CA CYS A 1080 7.63 -25.90 18.86
C CYS A 1080 8.42 -24.73 19.51
N ALA A 1081 9.59 -24.36 18.95
CA ALA A 1081 10.50 -23.33 19.49
C ALA A 1081 10.76 -22.11 18.57
N CYS A 1082 9.97 -21.89 17.51
CA CYS A 1082 10.32 -21.02 16.37
C CYS A 1082 9.76 -19.57 16.39
N LEU A 1083 8.97 -19.20 17.39
CA LEU A 1083 8.42 -17.85 17.60
C LEU A 1083 7.57 -17.22 16.46
N SER A 1084 7.22 -17.95 15.39
CA SER A 1084 6.47 -17.39 14.24
C SER A 1084 4.99 -17.81 14.17
N CYS A 1085 4.52 -18.75 15.02
CA CYS A 1085 3.11 -19.06 15.21
C CYS A 1085 2.47 -18.07 16.19
N TRP A 1086 2.00 -16.94 15.68
CA TRP A 1086 1.28 -15.93 16.48
C TRP A 1086 -0.01 -16.51 17.13
N VAL A 1087 -0.64 -17.51 16.50
CA VAL A 1087 -1.99 -17.99 16.84
C VAL A 1087 -2.04 -19.16 17.83
N ARG A 1088 -0.99 -19.99 18.00
CA ARG A 1088 -1.09 -21.19 18.87
C ARG A 1088 -1.46 -20.85 20.32
N LYS A 1089 -0.75 -19.88 20.92
CA LYS A 1089 -1.06 -19.42 22.29
C LYS A 1089 -2.44 -18.76 22.40
N LEU A 1090 -2.89 -18.04 21.37
CA LEU A 1090 -4.23 -17.43 21.36
C LEU A 1090 -5.35 -18.46 21.22
N HIS A 1091 -5.16 -19.46 20.37
CA HIS A 1091 -6.15 -20.48 20.10
C HIS A 1091 -6.33 -21.38 21.33
N GLU A 1092 -5.23 -21.75 22.01
CA GLU A 1092 -5.30 -22.42 23.32
C GLU A 1092 -6.09 -21.57 24.34
N GLN A 1093 -5.85 -20.25 24.39
CA GLN A 1093 -6.59 -19.33 25.26
C GLN A 1093 -8.08 -19.21 24.87
N ARG A 1094 -8.41 -19.21 23.56
CA ARG A 1094 -9.78 -19.14 23.04
C ARG A 1094 -10.54 -20.45 23.29
N GLN A 1095 -9.91 -21.61 23.04
CA GLN A 1095 -10.46 -22.93 23.38
C GLN A 1095 -10.70 -23.03 24.89
N THR A 1096 -9.79 -22.49 25.71
CA THR A 1096 -9.96 -22.43 27.17
C THR A 1096 -11.13 -21.52 27.58
N ARG A 1097 -11.37 -20.40 26.88
CA ARG A 1097 -12.53 -19.51 27.11
C ARG A 1097 -13.85 -20.14 26.69
N ILE A 1098 -13.91 -20.78 25.51
CA ILE A 1098 -15.09 -21.50 25.03
C ILE A 1098 -15.43 -22.65 26.00
N ALA A 1099 -14.42 -23.42 26.45
CA ALA A 1099 -14.60 -24.47 27.44
C ALA A 1099 -15.04 -23.96 28.83
N ARG A 1100 -14.67 -22.72 29.21
CA ARG A 1100 -15.14 -22.07 30.45
C ARG A 1100 -16.61 -21.62 30.34
N ASN A 1101 -17.02 -21.06 29.20
CA ASN A 1101 -18.39 -20.61 28.99
C ASN A 1101 -19.39 -21.77 28.84
N HIS A 1102 -18.94 -22.98 28.48
CA HIS A 1102 -19.79 -24.19 28.52
C HIS A 1102 -19.93 -24.83 29.91
N ARG A 1103 -19.17 -24.36 30.91
CA ARG A 1103 -19.21 -24.85 32.30
C ARG A 1103 -19.85 -23.85 33.28
N SER A 1104 -20.30 -22.70 32.78
CA SER A 1104 -21.09 -21.68 33.49
C SER A 1104 -22.47 -21.59 32.87
#